data_AF-A0A7C2UUR1-F1
#
_entry.id   AF-A0A7C2UUR1-F1
#
_cell.length_a   1.000
_cell.length_b   1.000
_cell.length_c   1.000
_cell.angle_alpha   90.00
_cell.angle_beta   90.00
_cell.angle_gamma   90.00
#
_symmetry.space_group_name_H-M   'P 1'
#
loop_
_entity.id
_entity.type
_entity.pdbx_description
1 polymer ?
#
loop_
_entity_poly.entity_id
_entity_poly.type
_entity_poly.pdbx_seq_one_letter_code
_entity_poly.pdbx_strand_id
1 'polypeptide(L)'
;MISLENDSIRLVIHEPSGTIVELLDKRTNTQHLLARRPELELMEPGMGILEAEPLIKASRRIISVSGSSVVLGVESGGITLVKEVALNGPRVTIRVKANGVNRIRELIHTACGEGGYWGEALGAMYNCRYFVKFGFPEPPNSFSAVGLRPPVSGFRFSKHTYSDRYFPELGWVAFVNEDRKVGLLVRCLTGCYGVVEDQFFNVELNLVANGSGAVELGYELIPFNGLGRVDYADDELIIGIESPSIIKPGDSINGALAIYPVSRIGEVKVEGHVRLVKSMPVLGRRGYDVDRVRIGESKLNLTMEINTINVKPGQALAVGFKTEALGWSMEDTLYSVPYLEFSINGKLASRAFSINPDYAAAVEALGRVNPSLVSRLDTWVDEVEGFYDDKSASMGVYELAAEDFSSRIRLVKRRQLPEEAIKVLKEYLAGGVKVYPAIFLNLSEFTRGGYVTTALADLILKLAISHVYLGSPIGDALKGLEAIASAFEREELIHWFNGIHGGAGSGGMLQLTLAYDLLEDELPSDLKLRLMLMFRWAQGELIKLTNAWAGNWELTEALALLAISSKFNFRNSKLGLIKAEAVFRNALGYFLNDGGWLEESAGYHNAVLNLVTWGAELLRLNGVDIYSVARGGEPVIKRAVYWLWNLLDPRYRMPALEDSGDDLPNPDPFIISGVRYGDPVLVKVGLKLLELGARPTSPLSTIALADGLNILGNPIEPKHSEVTVLDDSGRFIVRSEDSPKATYFILDYGPHGAWHGHPDKLSFELHSNGEPLIVDAGSGGYYSELHWTWHRRSIAHNTVTLRDEDQVETRGRLIRYWVEGSNVYASFEADTYPGVRHRRGVAGLGKFIYVILDEVNGVGRFRWNIHCMGNVVSMGRNYAVLSTSSTEYTVVFPRTPEVTYGWRGHHIKTTYMYYEEDSNGVLRMWGVVAPFRADVKVSGDIVNITGGDVYGNYSIDLSMLYSLLIR
;
A
#
# COMPACT_ATOMS: atom_id res chain seq x y z
N MET A 1 -17.27 19.89 -12.23
CA MET A 1 -17.81 19.76 -10.86
C MET A 1 -19.15 20.47 -10.77
N ILE A 2 -20.12 19.88 -10.10
CA ILE A 2 -21.46 20.44 -9.88
C ILE A 2 -21.64 20.63 -8.37
N SER A 3 -22.10 21.81 -7.94
CA SER A 3 -22.33 22.10 -6.51
C SER A 3 -23.82 22.31 -6.25
N LEU A 4 -24.34 21.64 -5.23
CA LEU A 4 -25.69 21.86 -4.68
C LEU A 4 -25.54 22.30 -3.22
N GLU A 5 -26.33 23.28 -2.77
CA GLU A 5 -26.22 23.79 -1.40
C GLU A 5 -27.55 24.30 -0.86
N ASN A 6 -27.77 24.11 0.44
CA ASN A 6 -28.83 24.76 1.21
C ASN A 6 -28.29 25.29 2.56
N ASP A 7 -29.16 25.65 3.49
CA ASP A 7 -28.73 26.20 4.79
C ASP A 7 -27.96 25.19 5.67
N SER A 8 -28.18 23.89 5.47
CA SER A 8 -27.60 22.81 6.29
C SER A 8 -26.41 22.11 5.63
N ILE A 9 -26.43 21.92 4.31
CA ILE A 9 -25.50 21.02 3.61
C ILE A 9 -24.99 21.67 2.32
N ARG A 10 -23.71 21.43 2.00
CA ARG A 10 -23.13 21.59 0.66
C ARG A 10 -22.70 20.23 0.11
N LEU A 11 -22.94 20.01 -1.18
CA LEU A 11 -22.64 18.79 -1.92
C LEU A 11 -21.88 19.12 -3.20
N VAL A 12 -20.79 18.40 -3.49
CA VAL A 12 -20.06 18.52 -4.76
C VAL A 12 -20.05 17.18 -5.49
N ILE A 13 -20.36 17.21 -6.79
CA ILE A 13 -20.45 16.04 -7.66
C ILE A 13 -19.44 16.18 -8.81
N HIS A 14 -18.68 15.11 -9.06
CA HIS A 14 -17.83 15.00 -10.24
C HIS A 14 -18.70 14.56 -11.42
N GLU A 15 -18.87 15.46 -12.40
CA GLU A 15 -19.81 15.27 -13.51
C GLU A 15 -19.54 14.02 -14.36
N PRO A 16 -18.31 13.74 -14.85
CA PRO A 16 -18.04 12.58 -15.70
C PRO A 16 -18.39 11.24 -15.03
N SER A 17 -18.04 11.07 -13.75
CA SER A 17 -18.28 9.84 -12.99
C SER A 17 -19.65 9.80 -12.32
N GLY A 18 -20.29 10.96 -12.12
CA GLY A 18 -21.49 11.10 -11.30
C GLY A 18 -21.26 10.87 -9.80
N THR A 19 -20.02 10.72 -9.35
CA THR A 19 -19.67 10.46 -7.94
C THR A 19 -19.84 11.73 -7.10
N ILE A 20 -20.43 11.58 -5.91
CA ILE A 20 -20.43 12.65 -4.89
C ILE A 20 -19.04 12.68 -4.25
N VAL A 21 -18.30 13.76 -4.46
CA VAL A 21 -16.93 13.91 -3.96
C VAL A 21 -16.84 14.69 -2.66
N GLU A 22 -17.89 15.43 -2.31
CA GLU A 22 -17.97 16.21 -1.08
C GLU A 22 -19.38 16.18 -0.52
N LEU A 23 -19.48 15.96 0.79
CA LEU A 23 -20.67 16.20 1.60
C LEU A 23 -20.24 16.97 2.85
N LEU A 24 -20.53 18.26 2.89
CA LEU A 24 -20.18 19.17 3.98
C LEU A 24 -21.41 19.48 4.83
N ASP A 25 -21.36 19.19 6.13
CA ASP A 25 -22.29 19.73 7.11
C ASP A 25 -21.88 21.16 7.47
N LYS A 26 -22.69 22.13 7.07
CA LYS A 26 -22.42 23.57 7.30
C LYS A 26 -22.58 23.98 8.76
N ARG A 27 -23.28 23.18 9.57
CA ARG A 27 -23.56 23.48 10.98
C ARG A 27 -22.31 23.32 11.84
N THR A 28 -21.48 22.35 11.50
CA THR A 28 -20.21 22.04 12.19
C THR A 28 -18.98 22.30 11.31
N ASN A 29 -19.18 22.72 10.06
CA ASN A 29 -18.14 22.87 9.04
C ASN A 29 -17.31 21.57 8.87
N THR A 30 -18.00 20.45 8.68
CA THR A 30 -17.40 19.11 8.72
C THR A 30 -17.69 18.33 7.45
N GLN A 31 -16.67 17.72 6.85
CA GLN A 31 -16.83 16.87 5.68
C GLN A 31 -17.01 15.40 6.09
N HIS A 32 -17.90 14.69 5.40
CA HIS A 32 -18.25 13.30 5.73
C HIS A 32 -17.87 12.27 4.67
N LEU A 33 -17.45 12.72 3.48
CA LEU A 33 -17.08 11.85 2.36
C LEU A 33 -15.65 12.08 1.90
N LEU A 34 -15.01 11.01 1.44
CA LEU A 34 -13.67 10.98 0.86
C LEU A 34 -13.73 10.61 -0.63
N ALA A 35 -12.91 11.24 -1.47
CA ALA A 35 -12.86 10.95 -2.91
C ALA A 35 -11.42 10.77 -3.41
N ARG A 36 -11.20 9.93 -4.42
CA ARG A 36 -9.84 9.66 -4.95
C ARG A 36 -9.66 10.25 -6.36
N ARG A 37 -8.74 11.20 -6.52
CA ARG A 37 -8.62 11.97 -7.78
C ARG A 37 -8.15 11.13 -8.97
N PRO A 38 -7.07 10.33 -8.88
CA PRO A 38 -6.60 9.55 -10.03
C PRO A 38 -7.67 8.61 -10.59
N GLU A 39 -8.44 7.96 -9.72
CA GLU A 39 -9.51 7.04 -10.09
C GLU A 39 -10.72 7.76 -10.71
N LEU A 40 -11.07 8.95 -10.20
CA LEU A 40 -12.09 9.82 -10.80
C LEU A 40 -11.74 10.24 -12.23
N GLU A 41 -10.45 10.42 -12.52
CA GLU A 41 -9.94 10.82 -13.83
C GLU A 41 -9.86 9.64 -14.82
N LEU A 42 -9.45 8.45 -14.34
CA LEU A 42 -9.28 7.26 -15.18
C LEU A 42 -10.61 6.59 -15.59
N MET A 43 -11.68 6.73 -14.78
CA MET A 43 -12.99 6.09 -15.05
C MET A 43 -12.91 4.56 -15.25
N GLU A 44 -11.88 3.92 -14.69
CA GLU A 44 -11.68 2.47 -14.72
C GLU A 44 -12.41 1.77 -13.54
N PRO A 45 -12.82 0.49 -13.69
CA PRO A 45 -13.41 -0.29 -12.60
C PRO A 45 -12.46 -0.42 -11.41
N GLY A 46 -13.02 -0.28 -10.20
CA GLY A 46 -12.26 -0.41 -8.95
C GLY A 46 -12.15 0.90 -8.16
N MET A 47 -12.15 0.74 -6.82
CA MET A 47 -11.86 1.78 -5.82
C MET A 47 -12.48 3.19 -6.03
N GLY A 48 -13.80 3.31 -6.28
CA GLY A 48 -14.53 4.52 -5.84
C GLY A 48 -15.60 5.15 -6.74
N ILE A 49 -16.11 4.49 -7.78
CA ILE A 49 -17.05 5.12 -8.73
C ILE A 49 -18.40 4.41 -8.88
N LEU A 50 -19.39 5.11 -9.45
CA LEU A 50 -20.68 4.53 -9.84
C LEU A 50 -20.50 3.62 -11.06
N GLU A 51 -20.77 2.34 -10.85
CA GLU A 51 -20.60 1.27 -11.83
C GLU A 51 -21.96 0.64 -12.22
N ALA A 52 -22.05 0.18 -13.45
CA ALA A 52 -23.14 -0.64 -13.94
C ALA A 52 -22.54 -1.86 -14.66
N GLU A 53 -23.29 -2.96 -14.75
CA GLU A 53 -22.81 -4.17 -15.44
C GLU A 53 -23.76 -4.61 -16.54
N PRO A 54 -23.33 -4.58 -17.81
CA PRO A 54 -21.97 -4.29 -18.29
C PRO A 54 -21.47 -2.85 -18.06
N LEU A 55 -20.15 -2.67 -17.94
CA LEU A 55 -19.49 -1.38 -17.62
C LEU A 55 -19.72 -0.31 -18.69
N ILE A 56 -20.07 0.91 -18.26
CA ILE A 56 -20.16 2.10 -19.12
C ILE A 56 -18.99 3.04 -18.82
N LYS A 57 -17.99 3.11 -19.72
CA LYS A 57 -16.85 4.04 -19.60
C LYS A 57 -17.15 5.47 -20.06
N ALA A 58 -18.27 5.69 -20.75
CA ALA A 58 -18.60 7.01 -21.29
C ALA A 58 -18.93 8.04 -20.19
N SER A 59 -18.49 9.28 -20.38
CA SER A 59 -18.78 10.39 -19.46
C SER A 59 -20.26 10.69 -19.40
N ARG A 60 -20.77 10.91 -18.18
CA ARG A 60 -22.13 11.37 -17.94
C ARG A 60 -22.27 12.85 -18.31
N ARG A 61 -23.49 13.26 -18.64
CA ARG A 61 -23.85 14.64 -18.97
C ARG A 61 -25.02 15.10 -18.12
N ILE A 62 -25.08 16.40 -17.86
CA ILE A 62 -26.22 17.03 -17.18
C ILE A 62 -27.47 16.96 -18.06
N ILE A 63 -28.51 16.29 -17.57
CA ILE A 63 -29.86 16.30 -18.16
C ILE A 63 -30.62 17.54 -17.66
N SER A 64 -30.59 17.78 -16.35
CA SER A 64 -31.21 18.95 -15.73
C SER A 64 -30.51 19.31 -14.41
N VAL A 65 -30.46 20.59 -14.08
CA VAL A 65 -29.95 21.10 -12.80
C VAL A 65 -30.88 22.19 -12.26
N SER A 66 -31.16 22.13 -10.97
CA SER A 66 -31.85 23.18 -10.22
C SER A 66 -31.00 23.58 -9.00
N GLY A 67 -31.44 24.59 -8.23
CA GLY A 67 -30.70 25.01 -7.03
C GLY A 67 -30.56 23.91 -5.96
N SER A 68 -31.41 22.88 -5.98
CA SER A 68 -31.45 21.80 -4.99
C SER A 68 -31.41 20.40 -5.57
N SER A 69 -31.26 20.22 -6.88
CA SER A 69 -31.20 18.88 -7.50
C SER A 69 -30.43 18.87 -8.81
N VAL A 70 -29.85 17.72 -9.16
CA VAL A 70 -29.23 17.48 -10.47
C VAL A 70 -29.59 16.09 -10.97
N VAL A 71 -29.78 15.99 -12.28
CA VAL A 71 -29.97 14.74 -13.01
C VAL A 71 -28.84 14.59 -14.03
N LEU A 72 -28.11 13.50 -13.93
CA LEU A 72 -27.00 13.11 -14.81
C LEU A 72 -27.40 11.88 -15.61
N GLY A 73 -26.99 11.81 -16.87
CA GLY A 73 -27.28 10.67 -17.75
C GLY A 73 -26.14 10.27 -18.66
N VAL A 74 -26.12 9.00 -19.03
CA VAL A 74 -25.25 8.45 -20.07
C VAL A 74 -25.98 7.35 -20.85
N GLU A 75 -25.75 7.31 -22.15
CA GLU A 75 -26.20 6.24 -23.04
C GLU A 75 -25.01 5.77 -23.88
N SER A 76 -24.71 4.48 -23.82
CA SER A 76 -23.63 3.87 -24.61
C SER A 76 -23.85 2.37 -24.74
N GLY A 77 -23.63 1.82 -25.94
CA GLY A 77 -23.70 0.37 -26.16
C GLY A 77 -25.07 -0.27 -25.86
N GLY A 78 -26.17 0.47 -25.99
CA GLY A 78 -27.52 -0.01 -25.65
C GLY A 78 -27.86 0.01 -24.16
N ILE A 79 -26.97 0.57 -23.33
CA ILE A 79 -27.15 0.75 -21.89
C ILE A 79 -27.47 2.21 -21.61
N THR A 80 -28.52 2.47 -20.84
CA THR A 80 -28.87 3.80 -20.35
C THR A 80 -28.71 3.85 -18.84
N LEU A 81 -28.06 4.88 -18.30
CA LEU A 81 -27.98 5.13 -16.86
C LEU A 81 -28.35 6.58 -16.56
N VAL A 82 -29.26 6.78 -15.60
CA VAL A 82 -29.71 8.08 -15.11
C VAL A 82 -29.52 8.13 -13.60
N LYS A 83 -28.82 9.15 -13.11
CA LYS A 83 -28.63 9.43 -11.68
C LYS A 83 -29.27 10.76 -11.32
N GLU A 84 -30.19 10.73 -10.36
CA GLU A 84 -30.79 11.89 -9.73
C GLU A 84 -30.19 12.07 -8.33
N VAL A 85 -29.81 13.30 -7.99
CA VAL A 85 -29.34 13.71 -6.67
C VAL A 85 -30.12 14.96 -6.23
N ALA A 86 -30.73 14.92 -5.06
CA ALA A 86 -31.58 16.02 -4.55
C ALA A 86 -31.32 16.33 -3.06
N LEU A 87 -31.34 17.61 -2.71
CA LEU A 87 -31.25 18.13 -1.35
C LEU A 87 -32.64 18.40 -0.77
N ASN A 88 -32.95 17.78 0.37
CA ASN A 88 -34.21 17.91 1.10
C ASN A 88 -33.92 18.27 2.58
N GLY A 89 -33.69 19.55 2.85
CA GLY A 89 -33.25 20.00 4.17
C GLY A 89 -31.90 19.37 4.56
N PRO A 90 -31.78 18.65 5.70
CA PRO A 90 -30.53 17.97 6.09
C PRO A 90 -30.35 16.61 5.40
N ARG A 91 -31.13 16.29 4.35
CA ARG A 91 -31.12 14.99 3.68
C ARG A 91 -30.63 15.14 2.25
N VAL A 92 -29.86 14.15 1.77
CA VAL A 92 -29.49 14.00 0.37
C VAL A 92 -30.10 12.70 -0.16
N THR A 93 -31.00 12.81 -1.14
CA THR A 93 -31.64 11.65 -1.78
C THR A 93 -30.95 11.36 -3.10
N ILE A 94 -30.56 10.10 -3.31
CA ILE A 94 -29.93 9.62 -4.54
C ILE A 94 -30.80 8.51 -5.14
N ARG A 95 -31.05 8.59 -6.45
CA ARG A 95 -31.67 7.51 -7.23
C ARG A 95 -30.90 7.28 -8.52
N VAL A 96 -30.50 6.04 -8.76
CA VAL A 96 -29.87 5.58 -9.99
C VAL A 96 -30.79 4.59 -10.67
N LYS A 97 -31.12 4.84 -11.93
CA LYS A 97 -31.88 3.94 -12.79
C LYS A 97 -31.04 3.57 -13.99
N ALA A 98 -30.91 2.28 -14.27
CA ALA A 98 -30.23 1.81 -15.46
C ALA A 98 -31.02 0.72 -16.19
N ASN A 99 -30.97 0.76 -17.53
CA ASN A 99 -31.54 -0.26 -18.41
C ASN A 99 -30.42 -0.92 -19.23
N GLY A 100 -30.59 -2.19 -19.60
CA GLY A 100 -29.58 -3.01 -20.28
C GLY A 100 -28.51 -3.58 -19.35
N VAL A 101 -28.75 -3.57 -18.03
CA VAL A 101 -27.78 -4.00 -17.00
C VAL A 101 -28.36 -5.06 -16.07
N ASN A 102 -27.46 -5.82 -15.45
CA ASN A 102 -27.78 -6.82 -14.43
C ASN A 102 -27.55 -6.30 -13.01
N ARG A 103 -26.68 -5.29 -12.87
CA ARG A 103 -26.26 -4.76 -11.58
C ARG A 103 -25.91 -3.27 -11.67
N ILE A 104 -26.22 -2.53 -10.61
CA ILE A 104 -25.69 -1.19 -10.32
C ILE A 104 -24.94 -1.27 -8.99
N ARG A 105 -23.76 -0.65 -8.94
CA ARG A 105 -22.97 -0.50 -7.72
C ARG A 105 -22.59 0.97 -7.56
N GLU A 106 -22.87 1.54 -6.41
CA GLU A 106 -22.36 2.85 -6.02
C GLU A 106 -21.47 2.75 -4.80
N LEU A 107 -20.26 3.29 -4.92
CA LEU A 107 -19.28 3.27 -3.86
C LEU A 107 -19.23 4.60 -3.11
N ILE A 108 -19.27 4.52 -1.78
CA ILE A 108 -19.25 5.66 -0.87
C ILE A 108 -18.13 5.45 0.14
N HIS A 109 -17.12 6.32 0.13
CA HIS A 109 -16.10 6.34 1.18
C HIS A 109 -16.56 7.30 2.29
N THR A 110 -17.11 6.74 3.37
CA THR A 110 -17.56 7.50 4.53
C THR A 110 -16.36 7.81 5.41
N ALA A 111 -16.02 9.09 5.55
CA ALA A 111 -14.93 9.58 6.39
C ALA A 111 -15.47 10.71 7.29
N CYS A 112 -16.36 10.35 8.22
CA CYS A 112 -17.05 11.33 9.06
C CYS A 112 -16.05 12.16 9.85
N GLY A 113 -16.02 13.48 9.65
CA GLY A 113 -15.04 14.33 10.32
C GLY A 113 -13.76 14.58 9.53
N GLU A 114 -13.32 13.62 8.72
CA GLU A 114 -12.00 13.59 8.07
C GLU A 114 -12.11 13.52 6.53
N GLY A 115 -13.28 13.86 5.98
CA GLY A 115 -13.52 13.82 4.54
C GLY A 115 -12.62 14.78 3.75
N GLY A 116 -12.53 14.56 2.45
CA GLY A 116 -11.69 15.37 1.56
C GLY A 116 -11.32 14.62 0.30
N TYR A 117 -10.18 14.96 -0.28
CA TYR A 117 -9.54 14.11 -1.28
C TYR A 117 -8.51 13.19 -0.66
N TRP A 118 -8.38 12.00 -1.22
CA TRP A 118 -7.38 11.02 -0.87
C TRP A 118 -5.97 11.61 -0.99
N GLY A 119 -5.11 11.33 -0.01
CA GLY A 119 -3.77 11.92 0.10
C GLY A 119 -3.73 13.33 0.69
N GLU A 120 -4.83 14.08 0.66
CA GLU A 120 -4.98 15.39 1.34
C GLU A 120 -5.60 15.22 2.74
N ALA A 121 -6.57 14.31 2.88
CA ALA A 121 -7.21 13.98 4.14
C ALA A 121 -6.21 13.38 5.16
N LEU A 122 -6.34 13.81 6.41
CA LEU A 122 -5.53 13.33 7.51
C LEU A 122 -5.72 11.81 7.69
N GLY A 123 -4.62 11.04 7.67
CA GLY A 123 -4.68 9.59 7.77
C GLY A 123 -4.95 8.84 6.46
N ALA A 124 -5.28 9.53 5.35
CA ALA A 124 -5.50 8.90 4.04
C ALA A 124 -4.22 8.43 3.36
N MET A 125 -3.74 7.26 3.79
CA MET A 125 -2.68 6.50 3.14
C MET A 125 -3.22 5.20 2.55
N TYR A 126 -2.57 4.73 1.49
CA TYR A 126 -2.91 3.49 0.79
C TYR A 126 -3.03 2.30 1.76
N ASN A 127 -4.14 1.55 1.67
CA ASN A 127 -4.38 0.34 2.45
C ASN A 127 -4.92 -0.76 1.52
N CYS A 128 -4.24 -1.90 1.49
CA CYS A 128 -4.74 -3.12 0.86
C CYS A 128 -5.66 -3.84 1.86
N ARG A 129 -6.94 -4.00 1.49
CA ARG A 129 -8.10 -4.43 2.31
C ARG A 129 -7.87 -5.73 3.11
N TYR A 130 -8.67 -5.97 4.17
CA TYR A 130 -9.72 -7.04 4.24
C TYR A 130 -10.34 -7.17 5.65
N PHE A 131 -11.53 -6.59 5.85
CA PHE A 131 -12.60 -7.12 6.70
C PHE A 131 -13.93 -6.75 6.04
N VAL A 132 -14.70 -7.74 5.59
CA VAL A 132 -16.02 -7.53 4.97
C VAL A 132 -17.10 -7.77 6.02
N LYS A 133 -17.92 -6.76 6.30
CA LYS A 133 -19.13 -6.89 7.13
C LYS A 133 -20.37 -6.91 6.24
N PHE A 134 -21.30 -7.80 6.55
CA PHE A 134 -22.58 -7.91 5.85
C PHE A 134 -23.68 -7.29 6.70
N GLY A 135 -24.26 -6.19 6.22
CA GLY A 135 -25.48 -5.64 6.81
C GLY A 135 -26.72 -6.29 6.21
N PHE A 136 -26.77 -6.49 4.91
CA PHE A 136 -28.03 -6.73 4.21
C PHE A 136 -28.15 -8.18 3.72
N PRO A 137 -29.36 -8.73 3.53
CA PRO A 137 -29.53 -10.08 3.01
C PRO A 137 -28.87 -10.21 1.62
N GLU A 138 -27.76 -10.95 1.57
CA GLU A 138 -27.00 -11.21 0.36
C GLU A 138 -27.72 -12.24 -0.53
N PRO A 139 -27.81 -12.04 -1.86
CA PRO A 139 -28.14 -13.13 -2.76
C PRO A 139 -26.99 -14.17 -2.81
N PRO A 140 -27.29 -15.47 -2.93
CA PRO A 140 -26.25 -16.49 -3.00
C PRO A 140 -25.31 -16.24 -4.21
N ASN A 141 -23.99 -16.29 -3.96
CA ASN A 141 -22.88 -16.19 -4.94
C ASN A 141 -22.31 -14.78 -5.25
N SER A 142 -22.17 -13.87 -4.27
CA SER A 142 -21.27 -12.72 -4.47
C SER A 142 -19.81 -13.09 -4.17
N PHE A 143 -18.86 -12.44 -4.85
CA PHE A 143 -17.43 -12.79 -4.89
C PHE A 143 -16.66 -12.57 -3.58
N SER A 144 -17.33 -12.21 -2.49
CA SER A 144 -16.68 -11.77 -1.25
C SER A 144 -17.54 -12.09 -0.02
N ALA A 145 -17.45 -13.30 0.55
CA ALA A 145 -17.93 -13.57 1.92
C ALA A 145 -17.57 -14.96 2.48
N VAL A 146 -17.05 -14.97 3.72
CA VAL A 146 -17.32 -16.01 4.73
C VAL A 146 -18.51 -15.49 5.55
N GLY A 147 -19.67 -16.14 5.48
CA GLY A 147 -20.95 -15.56 5.90
C GLY A 147 -21.36 -15.79 7.36
N LEU A 148 -21.96 -14.76 7.97
CA LEU A 148 -22.92 -14.90 9.08
C LEU A 148 -24.32 -14.59 8.52
N ARG A 149 -25.32 -15.44 8.81
CA ARG A 149 -26.72 -15.22 8.38
C ARG A 149 -27.51 -14.48 9.48
N PRO A 150 -28.40 -13.54 9.12
CA PRO A 150 -29.42 -12.98 10.02
C PRO A 150 -30.31 -14.09 10.65
N PRO A 151 -31.00 -13.83 11.79
CA PRO A 151 -31.19 -12.54 12.45
C PRO A 151 -30.11 -12.24 13.49
N VAL A 152 -29.41 -11.13 13.32
CA VAL A 152 -28.52 -10.57 14.34
C VAL A 152 -29.03 -9.17 14.63
N SER A 153 -29.52 -8.94 15.84
CA SER A 153 -29.92 -7.60 16.28
C SER A 153 -28.68 -6.72 16.41
N GLY A 154 -28.48 -5.80 15.47
CA GLY A 154 -27.50 -4.71 15.55
C GLY A 154 -26.04 -5.16 15.76
N PHE A 155 -25.29 -5.32 14.67
CA PHE A 155 -23.83 -5.45 14.75
C PHE A 155 -23.21 -4.05 14.79
N ARG A 156 -22.29 -3.83 15.74
CA ARG A 156 -21.41 -2.67 15.80
C ARG A 156 -19.98 -3.14 15.61
N PHE A 157 -19.20 -2.33 14.92
CA PHE A 157 -17.76 -2.45 14.93
C PHE A 157 -17.17 -1.10 15.26
N SER A 158 -16.12 -1.12 16.07
CA SER A 158 -15.36 0.06 16.45
C SER A 158 -13.88 -0.18 16.16
N LYS A 159 -13.21 0.89 15.75
CA LYS A 159 -11.79 0.89 15.47
C LYS A 159 -11.28 2.31 15.62
N HIS A 160 -10.44 2.51 16.63
CA HIS A 160 -10.07 3.85 17.08
C HIS A 160 -11.33 4.70 17.34
N THR A 161 -11.35 5.89 16.76
CA THR A 161 -12.43 6.84 16.89
C THR A 161 -13.55 6.60 15.90
N TYR A 162 -13.48 5.58 15.03
CA TYR A 162 -14.53 5.27 14.07
C TYR A 162 -15.35 4.06 14.48
N SER A 163 -16.66 4.19 14.40
CA SER A 163 -17.55 3.05 14.51
C SER A 163 -18.67 3.08 13.48
N ASP A 164 -19.14 1.88 13.15
CA ASP A 164 -20.33 1.69 12.32
C ASP A 164 -21.34 0.82 13.05
N ARG A 165 -22.63 1.10 12.85
CA ARG A 165 -23.72 0.29 13.38
C ARG A 165 -24.81 0.08 12.36
N TYR A 166 -25.21 -1.18 12.21
CA TYR A 166 -26.26 -1.58 11.29
C TYR A 166 -27.60 -1.79 12.00
N PHE A 167 -28.68 -1.30 11.38
CA PHE A 167 -30.06 -1.45 11.84
C PHE A 167 -30.89 -2.19 10.77
N PRO A 168 -30.91 -3.54 10.79
CA PRO A 168 -31.54 -4.36 9.75
C PRO A 168 -33.03 -4.06 9.55
N GLU A 169 -33.77 -3.93 10.65
CA GLU A 169 -35.23 -3.72 10.61
C GLU A 169 -35.62 -2.36 10.05
N LEU A 170 -34.67 -1.43 10.05
CA LEU A 170 -34.88 -0.07 9.58
C LEU A 170 -34.31 0.10 8.16
N GLY A 171 -33.27 -0.67 7.79
CA GLY A 171 -32.53 -0.58 6.51
C GLY A 171 -31.37 0.44 6.54
N TRP A 172 -30.79 0.70 7.71
CA TRP A 172 -29.93 1.86 7.98
C TRP A 172 -28.54 1.40 8.41
N VAL A 173 -27.51 2.17 8.05
CA VAL A 173 -26.15 2.07 8.61
C VAL A 173 -25.76 3.46 9.12
N ALA A 174 -25.34 3.55 10.38
CA ALA A 174 -24.75 4.77 10.94
C ALA A 174 -23.24 4.62 10.96
N PHE A 175 -22.52 5.60 10.43
CA PHE A 175 -21.07 5.76 10.56
C PHE A 175 -20.79 6.92 11.49
N VAL A 176 -19.93 6.72 12.48
CA VAL A 176 -19.69 7.68 13.57
C VAL A 176 -18.20 7.88 13.75
N ASN A 177 -17.80 9.13 13.99
CA ASN A 177 -16.53 9.47 14.60
C ASN A 177 -16.81 9.86 16.06
N GLU A 178 -16.37 9.02 16.99
CA GLU A 178 -16.66 9.08 18.43
C GLU A 178 -16.05 10.32 19.08
N ASP A 179 -14.80 10.62 18.75
CA ASP A 179 -14.05 11.78 19.30
C ASP A 179 -14.60 13.12 18.84
N ARG A 180 -14.88 13.22 17.53
CA ARG A 180 -15.44 14.45 16.95
C ARG A 180 -16.94 14.56 17.19
N LYS A 181 -17.58 13.48 17.65
CA LYS A 181 -19.04 13.36 17.83
C LYS A 181 -19.81 13.75 16.57
N VAL A 182 -19.38 13.27 15.40
CA VAL A 182 -20.02 13.54 14.10
C VAL A 182 -20.25 12.23 13.36
N GLY A 183 -21.24 12.18 12.49
CA GLY A 183 -21.51 10.96 11.75
C GLY A 183 -22.35 11.15 10.49
N LEU A 184 -22.46 10.06 9.74
CA LEU A 184 -23.22 9.97 8.51
C LEU A 184 -24.13 8.76 8.60
N LEU A 185 -25.42 8.99 8.42
CA LEU A 185 -26.40 7.94 8.31
C LEU A 185 -26.67 7.64 6.83
N VAL A 186 -26.63 6.37 6.46
CA VAL A 186 -26.95 5.89 5.12
C VAL A 186 -28.16 4.96 5.19
N ARG A 187 -29.22 5.30 4.46
CA ARG A 187 -30.47 4.55 4.42
C ARG A 187 -30.75 4.04 3.02
N CYS A 188 -30.94 2.72 2.87
CA CYS A 188 -31.40 2.16 1.62
C CYS A 188 -32.90 2.46 1.42
N LEU A 189 -33.28 3.02 0.27
CA LEU A 189 -34.67 3.34 -0.10
C LEU A 189 -35.30 2.29 -1.04
N THR A 190 -34.48 1.47 -1.69
CA THR A 190 -34.89 0.37 -2.57
C THR A 190 -34.52 -0.98 -1.93
N GLY A 191 -34.73 -2.12 -2.61
CA GLY A 191 -34.22 -3.42 -2.14
C GLY A 191 -32.70 -3.60 -2.31
N CYS A 192 -31.90 -2.57 -1.99
CA CYS A 192 -30.44 -2.60 -2.14
C CYS A 192 -29.75 -3.27 -0.95
N TYR A 193 -28.52 -3.74 -1.17
CA TYR A 193 -27.66 -4.29 -0.13
C TYR A 193 -26.32 -3.54 -0.10
N GLY A 194 -25.72 -3.46 1.08
CA GLY A 194 -24.44 -2.82 1.32
C GLY A 194 -23.36 -3.84 1.66
N VAL A 195 -22.22 -3.79 0.96
CA VAL A 195 -20.98 -4.45 1.35
C VAL A 195 -20.09 -3.41 2.00
N VAL A 196 -19.81 -3.62 3.30
CA VAL A 196 -19.03 -2.67 4.09
C VAL A 196 -17.62 -3.22 4.22
N GLU A 197 -16.65 -2.42 3.80
CA GLU A 197 -15.25 -2.72 3.97
C GLU A 197 -14.59 -1.68 4.87
N ASP A 198 -13.96 -2.18 5.91
CA ASP A 198 -13.36 -1.34 6.94
C ASP A 198 -11.98 -0.84 6.51
N GLN A 199 -11.78 0.48 6.55
CA GLN A 199 -10.46 1.11 6.49
C GLN A 199 -10.27 1.94 7.77
N PHE A 200 -9.03 2.30 8.10
CA PHE A 200 -8.70 2.82 9.42
C PHE A 200 -9.48 4.07 9.87
N PHE A 201 -9.66 5.04 8.97
CA PHE A 201 -10.33 6.33 9.25
C PHE A 201 -11.53 6.58 8.33
N ASN A 202 -11.84 5.62 7.47
CA ASN A 202 -12.97 5.68 6.56
C ASN A 202 -13.55 4.29 6.37
N VAL A 203 -14.84 4.23 6.09
CA VAL A 203 -15.51 2.99 5.75
C VAL A 203 -15.91 3.07 4.29
N GLU A 204 -15.61 2.01 3.56
CA GLU A 204 -16.04 1.88 2.19
C GLU A 204 -17.38 1.14 2.17
N LEU A 205 -18.44 1.84 1.78
CA LEU A 205 -19.77 1.29 1.62
C LEU A 205 -20.08 1.10 0.13
N ASN A 206 -20.14 -0.16 -0.31
CA ASN A 206 -20.58 -0.54 -1.64
C ASN A 206 -22.09 -0.80 -1.60
N LEU A 207 -22.89 0.14 -2.08
CA LEU A 207 -24.34 -0.05 -2.26
C LEU A 207 -24.60 -0.73 -3.60
N VAL A 208 -25.28 -1.86 -3.58
CA VAL A 208 -25.52 -2.70 -4.76
C VAL A 208 -27.01 -2.95 -4.93
N ALA A 209 -27.48 -2.84 -6.18
CA ALA A 209 -28.79 -3.28 -6.62
C ALA A 209 -28.63 -4.25 -7.79
N ASN A 210 -29.36 -5.37 -7.75
CA ASN A 210 -29.38 -6.38 -8.82
C ASN A 210 -30.73 -6.36 -9.53
N GLY A 211 -30.74 -6.79 -10.80
CA GLY A 211 -31.98 -7.02 -11.55
C GLY A 211 -31.71 -7.71 -12.89
N SER A 212 -32.71 -7.69 -13.77
CA SER A 212 -32.65 -8.35 -15.08
C SER A 212 -33.06 -7.37 -16.17
N GLY A 213 -32.12 -6.54 -16.61
CA GLY A 213 -32.30 -5.58 -17.70
C GLY A 213 -32.82 -4.21 -17.28
N ALA A 214 -33.50 -4.08 -16.14
CA ALA A 214 -33.83 -2.78 -15.52
C ALA A 214 -33.54 -2.83 -14.03
N VAL A 215 -32.72 -1.91 -13.54
CA VAL A 215 -32.22 -1.89 -12.15
C VAL A 215 -32.38 -0.49 -11.58
N GLU A 216 -32.85 -0.41 -10.33
CA GLU A 216 -32.96 0.84 -9.57
C GLU A 216 -32.22 0.71 -8.23
N LEU A 217 -31.32 1.66 -7.96
CA LEU A 217 -30.64 1.84 -6.69
C LEU A 217 -31.06 3.18 -6.10
N GLY A 218 -31.73 3.17 -4.94
CA GLY A 218 -32.12 4.38 -4.22
C GLY A 218 -31.62 4.35 -2.79
N TYR A 219 -31.03 5.47 -2.33
CA TYR A 219 -30.55 5.62 -0.97
C TYR A 219 -30.55 7.08 -0.52
N GLU A 220 -30.43 7.30 0.79
CA GLU A 220 -30.40 8.63 1.41
C GLU A 220 -29.18 8.78 2.33
N LEU A 221 -28.62 9.98 2.36
CA LEU A 221 -27.52 10.38 3.25
C LEU A 221 -28.00 11.48 4.21
N ILE A 222 -27.73 11.32 5.51
CA ILE A 222 -28.10 12.29 6.55
C ILE A 222 -26.89 12.52 7.48
N PRO A 223 -26.18 13.67 7.37
CA PRO A 223 -25.13 14.02 8.32
C PRO A 223 -25.73 14.45 9.66
N PHE A 224 -25.09 14.01 10.74
CA PHE A 224 -25.46 14.36 12.12
C PHE A 224 -24.22 14.72 12.95
N ASN A 225 -24.45 15.37 14.08
CA ASN A 225 -23.40 15.84 15.00
C ASN A 225 -23.85 15.75 16.46
N GLY A 226 -22.91 15.95 17.39
CA GLY A 226 -23.10 15.88 18.85
C GLY A 226 -23.30 14.49 19.43
N LEU A 227 -23.17 13.42 18.62
CA LEU A 227 -23.29 12.03 19.05
C LEU A 227 -21.98 11.29 18.80
N GLY A 228 -21.41 10.68 19.84
CA GLY A 228 -20.26 9.77 19.70
C GLY A 228 -20.65 8.33 19.33
N ARG A 229 -21.95 8.02 19.29
CA ARG A 229 -22.49 6.70 18.95
C ARG A 229 -23.97 6.80 18.57
N VAL A 230 -24.50 5.74 17.96
CA VAL A 230 -25.92 5.63 17.61
C VAL A 230 -26.49 4.32 18.16
N ASP A 231 -27.57 4.41 18.91
CA ASP A 231 -28.33 3.29 19.50
C ASP A 231 -29.75 3.20 18.95
N TYR A 232 -30.27 4.29 18.37
CA TYR A 232 -31.55 4.34 17.68
C TYR A 232 -31.51 5.42 16.60
N ALA A 233 -32.15 5.19 15.45
CA ALA A 233 -32.28 6.19 14.40
C ALA A 233 -33.59 6.00 13.61
N ASP A 234 -34.32 7.08 13.37
CA ASP A 234 -35.49 7.11 12.48
C ASP A 234 -35.61 8.47 11.76
N ASP A 235 -36.73 8.69 11.06
CA ASP A 235 -36.97 9.89 10.25
C ASP A 235 -37.01 11.20 11.07
N GLU A 236 -37.13 11.13 12.39
CA GLU A 236 -37.23 12.28 13.27
C GLU A 236 -36.06 12.39 14.26
N LEU A 237 -35.51 11.28 14.75
CA LEU A 237 -34.51 11.25 15.83
C LEU A 237 -33.36 10.29 15.54
N ILE A 238 -32.15 10.70 15.94
CA ILE A 238 -30.98 9.85 16.13
C ILE A 238 -30.61 9.95 17.61
N ILE A 239 -30.38 8.82 18.28
CA ILE A 239 -30.15 8.75 19.72
C ILE A 239 -28.91 7.90 19.99
N GLY A 240 -28.06 8.35 20.91
CA GLY A 240 -26.93 7.60 21.45
C GLY A 240 -26.95 7.55 22.98
N ILE A 241 -26.59 6.40 23.55
CA ILE A 241 -26.53 6.14 25.00
C ILE A 241 -25.06 5.99 25.39
N GLU A 242 -24.43 7.07 25.87
CA GLU A 242 -23.02 7.09 26.31
C GLU A 242 -22.92 6.52 27.75
N SER A 243 -22.23 5.38 27.89
CA SER A 243 -22.03 4.67 29.17
C SER A 243 -20.92 3.61 29.04
N PRO A 244 -20.34 3.10 30.15
CA PRO A 244 -19.50 1.91 30.12
C PRO A 244 -20.28 0.68 29.61
N SER A 245 -19.58 -0.24 28.97
CA SER A 245 -20.15 -1.51 28.47
C SER A 245 -20.10 -2.64 29.50
N ILE A 246 -19.23 -2.53 30.51
CA ILE A 246 -19.10 -3.47 31.62
C ILE A 246 -18.88 -2.71 32.92
N ILE A 247 -19.41 -3.21 34.03
CA ILE A 247 -19.19 -2.66 35.37
C ILE A 247 -18.96 -3.77 36.40
N LYS A 248 -18.35 -3.43 37.53
CA LYS A 248 -18.21 -4.37 38.65
C LYS A 248 -19.52 -4.43 39.45
N PRO A 249 -19.83 -5.57 40.07
CA PRO A 249 -20.91 -5.65 41.03
C PRO A 249 -20.81 -4.57 42.12
N GLY A 250 -21.88 -3.81 42.31
CA GLY A 250 -21.96 -2.71 43.29
C GLY A 250 -21.65 -1.32 42.73
N ASP A 251 -21.15 -1.22 41.49
CA ASP A 251 -20.90 0.08 40.85
C ASP A 251 -22.20 0.73 40.35
N SER A 252 -22.19 2.06 40.24
CA SER A 252 -23.25 2.83 39.56
C SER A 252 -22.75 3.32 38.21
N ILE A 253 -23.62 3.38 37.20
CA ILE A 253 -23.32 4.00 35.91
C ILE A 253 -23.63 5.49 35.97
N ASN A 254 -22.64 6.31 35.60
CA ASN A 254 -22.85 7.72 35.23
C ASN A 254 -22.69 7.80 33.70
N GLY A 255 -23.75 8.21 32.99
CA GLY A 255 -23.76 8.24 31.54
C GLY A 255 -24.50 9.45 30.99
N ALA A 256 -24.63 9.53 29.66
CA ALA A 256 -25.36 10.59 28.98
C ALA A 256 -26.23 10.04 27.84
N LEU A 257 -27.44 10.59 27.71
CA LEU A 257 -28.33 10.35 26.58
C LEU A 257 -28.18 11.49 25.57
N ALA A 258 -27.57 11.21 24.42
CA ALA A 258 -27.40 12.15 23.32
C ALA A 258 -28.56 12.01 22.33
N ILE A 259 -29.21 13.11 21.98
CA ILE A 259 -30.39 13.16 21.10
C ILE A 259 -30.15 14.17 19.99
N TYR A 260 -30.31 13.74 18.75
CA TYR A 260 -30.22 14.56 17.55
C TYR A 260 -31.54 14.53 16.76
N PRO A 261 -32.28 15.65 16.70
CA PRO A 261 -33.50 15.77 15.92
C PRO A 261 -33.21 16.02 14.42
N VAL A 262 -33.65 15.10 13.57
CA VAL A 262 -33.61 15.20 12.10
C VAL A 262 -34.73 16.12 11.59
N SER A 263 -35.90 16.09 12.23
CA SER A 263 -37.09 16.84 11.84
C SER A 263 -37.67 17.62 13.04
N ARG A 264 -38.75 18.38 12.83
CA ARG A 264 -39.36 19.23 13.87
C ARG A 264 -40.30 18.40 14.75
N ILE A 265 -39.91 18.24 16.01
CA ILE A 265 -40.60 17.35 16.98
C ILE A 265 -41.07 18.11 18.23
N GLY A 266 -40.43 19.24 18.58
CA GLY A 266 -40.84 20.10 19.70
C GLY A 266 -40.32 19.62 21.05
N GLU A 267 -41.19 19.63 22.07
CA GLU A 267 -40.86 19.15 23.41
C GLU A 267 -40.89 17.63 23.47
N VAL A 268 -39.86 17.06 24.08
CA VAL A 268 -39.62 15.61 24.15
C VAL A 268 -39.54 15.21 25.62
N LYS A 269 -40.39 14.27 26.01
CA LYS A 269 -40.35 13.67 27.34
C LYS A 269 -39.45 12.45 27.32
N VAL A 270 -38.54 12.37 28.27
CA VAL A 270 -37.59 11.26 28.43
C VAL A 270 -37.84 10.56 29.75
N GLU A 271 -38.03 9.25 29.68
CA GLU A 271 -38.10 8.37 30.85
C GLU A 271 -37.10 7.25 30.67
N GLY A 272 -36.17 7.12 31.62
CA GLY A 272 -35.14 6.08 31.62
C GLY A 272 -35.35 5.07 32.74
N HIS A 273 -35.01 3.81 32.48
CA HIS A 273 -34.88 2.77 33.50
C HIS A 273 -33.86 1.71 33.06
N VAL A 274 -33.36 0.92 34.01
CA VAL A 274 -32.58 -0.28 33.68
C VAL A 274 -33.55 -1.46 33.63
N ARG A 275 -33.70 -2.08 32.46
CA ARG A 275 -34.53 -3.28 32.29
C ARG A 275 -33.66 -4.53 32.41
N LEU A 276 -34.04 -5.46 33.28
CA LEU A 276 -33.41 -6.78 33.40
C LEU A 276 -34.30 -7.80 32.72
N VAL A 277 -33.78 -8.49 31.69
CA VAL A 277 -34.57 -9.40 30.85
C VAL A 277 -34.12 -10.83 31.03
N LYS A 278 -34.94 -11.65 31.70
CA LYS A 278 -34.71 -13.08 31.87
C LYS A 278 -35.33 -13.88 30.72
N SER A 279 -34.51 -14.44 29.83
CA SER A 279 -35.00 -15.12 28.62
C SER A 279 -34.21 -16.38 28.22
N MET A 280 -34.89 -17.30 27.52
CA MET A 280 -34.36 -18.62 27.08
C MET A 280 -33.00 -18.59 26.36
N PRO A 281 -32.69 -17.63 25.45
CA PRO A 281 -31.39 -17.55 24.77
C PRO A 281 -30.20 -17.24 25.70
N VAL A 282 -30.46 -16.59 26.84
CA VAL A 282 -29.45 -16.26 27.87
C VAL A 282 -29.07 -17.51 28.68
N LEU A 283 -30.03 -18.45 28.84
CA LEU A 283 -29.92 -19.67 29.64
C LEU A 283 -29.40 -20.89 28.86
N GLY A 284 -29.66 -20.93 27.54
CA GLY A 284 -29.41 -22.10 26.69
C GLY A 284 -27.95 -22.41 26.34
N ARG A 285 -26.98 -21.56 26.72
CA ARG A 285 -25.56 -21.71 26.32
C ARG A 285 -24.79 -22.84 27.04
N ARG A 286 -25.42 -23.58 27.97
CA ARG A 286 -24.78 -24.70 28.70
C ARG A 286 -25.61 -25.99 28.81
N GLY A 287 -26.70 -26.14 28.04
CA GLY A 287 -27.44 -27.42 27.95
C GLY A 287 -28.21 -27.83 29.22
N TYR A 288 -28.67 -26.87 30.02
CA TYR A 288 -29.50 -27.14 31.20
C TYR A 288 -30.95 -27.49 30.84
N ASP A 289 -31.61 -28.26 31.72
CA ASP A 289 -33.00 -28.73 31.58
C ASP A 289 -33.98 -27.56 31.39
N VAL A 290 -34.66 -27.60 30.26
CA VAL A 290 -35.23 -26.45 29.53
C VAL A 290 -36.63 -26.05 30.05
N ASP A 291 -37.23 -26.89 30.90
CA ASP A 291 -38.67 -26.83 31.20
C ASP A 291 -39.03 -26.05 32.48
N ARG A 292 -38.07 -25.43 33.17
CA ARG A 292 -38.29 -24.82 34.50
C ARG A 292 -38.01 -23.32 34.62
N VAL A 293 -37.62 -22.63 33.56
CA VAL A 293 -37.24 -21.22 33.68
C VAL A 293 -38.40 -20.28 33.37
N ARG A 294 -38.84 -19.52 34.38
CA ARG A 294 -39.83 -18.45 34.19
C ARG A 294 -39.18 -17.27 33.48
N ILE A 295 -39.67 -16.95 32.28
CA ILE A 295 -39.41 -15.67 31.60
C ILE A 295 -39.94 -14.56 32.50
N GLY A 296 -39.16 -13.51 32.70
CA GLY A 296 -39.52 -12.41 33.58
C GLY A 296 -38.72 -11.15 33.27
N GLU A 297 -39.32 -10.01 33.56
CA GLU A 297 -38.68 -8.70 33.44
C GLU A 297 -38.77 -7.99 34.79
N SER A 298 -37.68 -7.33 35.18
CA SER A 298 -37.68 -6.39 36.29
C SER A 298 -37.06 -5.07 35.86
N LYS A 299 -37.40 -4.01 36.61
CA LYS A 299 -36.96 -2.65 36.32
C LYS A 299 -36.28 -2.08 37.54
N LEU A 300 -35.10 -1.53 37.33
CA LEU A 300 -34.35 -0.76 38.31
C LEU A 300 -34.42 0.72 37.91
N ASN A 301 -34.42 1.59 38.92
CA ASN A 301 -34.59 3.03 38.68
C ASN A 301 -33.27 3.65 38.20
N LEU A 302 -33.38 4.65 37.32
CA LEU A 302 -32.29 5.57 37.04
C LEU A 302 -32.80 7.01 37.14
N THR A 303 -31.91 7.91 37.53
CA THR A 303 -32.21 9.33 37.67
C THR A 303 -31.67 10.07 36.46
N MET A 304 -32.55 10.78 35.76
CA MET A 304 -32.20 11.72 34.70
C MET A 304 -31.91 13.09 35.30
N GLU A 305 -30.94 13.83 34.74
CA GLU A 305 -30.71 15.24 35.14
C GLU A 305 -31.89 16.14 34.75
N ILE A 306 -32.49 15.88 33.58
CA ILE A 306 -33.64 16.60 33.03
C ILE A 306 -34.55 15.60 32.30
N ASN A 307 -35.86 15.68 32.53
CA ASN A 307 -36.83 14.70 32.00
C ASN A 307 -37.67 15.25 30.83
N THR A 308 -37.57 16.56 30.57
CA THR A 308 -38.29 17.24 29.52
C THR A 308 -37.34 18.15 28.77
N ILE A 309 -37.24 17.94 27.47
CA ILE A 309 -36.22 18.53 26.63
C ILE A 309 -36.87 19.25 25.46
N ASN A 310 -36.43 20.46 25.16
CA ASN A 310 -36.85 21.16 23.93
C ASN A 310 -35.77 20.99 22.86
N VAL A 311 -36.07 20.21 21.82
CA VAL A 311 -35.11 19.90 20.75
C VAL A 311 -35.41 20.71 19.47
N LYS A 312 -34.36 21.22 18.82
CA LYS A 312 -34.46 21.96 17.55
C LYS A 312 -33.79 21.17 16.44
N PRO A 313 -34.40 21.04 15.24
CA PRO A 313 -33.82 20.29 14.13
C PRO A 313 -32.35 20.67 13.88
N GLY A 314 -31.49 19.66 13.77
CA GLY A 314 -30.06 19.83 13.53
C GLY A 314 -29.22 20.26 14.74
N GLN A 315 -29.81 20.40 15.93
CA GLN A 315 -29.11 20.75 17.17
C GLN A 315 -29.14 19.54 18.14
N ALA A 316 -27.98 18.93 18.34
CA ALA A 316 -27.82 17.85 19.32
C ALA A 316 -27.96 18.36 20.77
N LEU A 317 -28.43 17.49 21.66
CA LEU A 317 -28.41 17.71 23.10
C LEU A 317 -27.99 16.44 23.83
N ALA A 318 -27.18 16.57 24.87
CA ALA A 318 -26.86 15.49 25.80
C ALA A 318 -27.48 15.76 27.17
N VAL A 319 -28.06 14.73 27.79
CA VAL A 319 -28.60 14.79 29.15
C VAL A 319 -27.97 13.70 30.00
N GLY A 320 -27.39 14.08 31.15
CA GLY A 320 -26.78 13.12 32.05
C GLY A 320 -27.81 12.22 32.73
N PHE A 321 -27.39 11.00 33.03
CA PHE A 321 -28.17 10.07 33.85
C PHE A 321 -27.27 9.30 34.81
N LYS A 322 -27.88 8.84 35.90
CA LYS A 322 -27.21 8.01 36.91
C LYS A 322 -28.09 6.84 37.34
N THR A 323 -27.55 5.63 37.31
CA THR A 323 -28.24 4.45 37.86
C THR A 323 -28.05 4.38 39.38
N GLU A 324 -28.91 3.63 40.06
CA GLU A 324 -28.58 3.13 41.39
C GLU A 324 -27.36 2.17 41.35
N ALA A 325 -26.82 1.83 42.52
CA ALA A 325 -25.74 0.84 42.61
C ALA A 325 -26.27 -0.53 42.16
N LEU A 326 -25.62 -1.12 41.16
CA LEU A 326 -26.11 -2.31 40.50
C LEU A 326 -25.48 -3.56 41.14
N GLY A 327 -26.25 -4.24 41.99
CA GLY A 327 -25.84 -5.49 42.61
C GLY A 327 -25.71 -6.65 41.60
N TRP A 328 -25.09 -7.73 42.05
CA TRP A 328 -25.03 -8.99 41.30
C TRP A 328 -25.51 -10.14 42.17
N SER A 329 -26.40 -10.98 41.64
CA SER A 329 -26.89 -12.19 42.31
C SER A 329 -27.02 -13.32 41.27
N MET A 330 -26.70 -14.55 41.65
CA MET A 330 -26.79 -15.68 40.74
C MET A 330 -28.22 -15.91 40.19
N GLU A 331 -29.25 -15.46 40.90
CA GLU A 331 -30.66 -15.64 40.51
C GLU A 331 -31.17 -14.53 39.57
N ASP A 332 -30.64 -13.31 39.73
CA ASP A 332 -31.05 -12.09 39.00
C ASP A 332 -30.19 -11.81 37.77
N THR A 333 -28.86 -12.01 37.83
CA THR A 333 -27.91 -11.57 36.79
C THR A 333 -27.23 -12.69 36.00
N LEU A 334 -27.22 -13.95 36.47
CA LEU A 334 -26.75 -15.09 35.66
C LEU A 334 -27.69 -15.37 34.47
N TYR A 335 -28.94 -14.94 34.59
CA TYR A 335 -30.03 -15.31 33.68
C TYR A 335 -30.75 -14.11 33.06
N SER A 336 -30.36 -12.88 33.40
CA SER A 336 -30.97 -11.68 32.88
C SER A 336 -29.95 -10.79 32.19
N VAL A 337 -30.30 -10.25 31.03
CA VAL A 337 -29.50 -9.24 30.33
C VAL A 337 -29.95 -7.86 30.78
N PRO A 338 -29.04 -7.00 31.29
CA PRO A 338 -29.41 -5.65 31.66
C PRO A 338 -29.32 -4.70 30.46
N TYR A 339 -30.36 -3.88 30.29
CA TYR A 339 -30.46 -2.87 29.26
C TYR A 339 -30.67 -1.50 29.90
N LEU A 340 -29.90 -0.51 29.46
CA LEU A 340 -30.22 0.90 29.64
C LEU A 340 -31.31 1.23 28.61
N GLU A 341 -32.53 1.51 29.08
CA GLU A 341 -33.68 1.79 28.23
C GLU A 341 -34.22 3.19 28.47
N PHE A 342 -34.41 3.92 27.37
CA PHE A 342 -34.98 5.24 27.36
C PHE A 342 -36.18 5.25 26.42
N SER A 343 -37.32 5.71 26.95
CA SER A 343 -38.51 6.03 26.17
C SER A 343 -38.50 7.52 25.84
N ILE A 344 -38.50 7.84 24.55
CA ILE A 344 -38.45 9.20 24.00
C ILE A 344 -39.67 9.38 23.10
N ASN A 345 -40.70 10.09 23.57
CA ASN A 345 -41.98 10.28 22.84
C ASN A 345 -42.58 8.96 22.27
N GLY A 346 -42.48 7.86 23.04
CA GLY A 346 -42.99 6.54 22.64
C GLY A 346 -42.03 5.70 21.79
N LYS A 347 -40.86 6.23 21.44
CA LYS A 347 -39.77 5.50 20.78
C LYS A 347 -38.82 4.94 21.85
N LEU A 348 -38.31 3.74 21.63
CA LEU A 348 -37.46 3.03 22.60
C LEU A 348 -36.02 2.95 22.09
N ALA A 349 -35.11 3.66 22.77
CA ALA A 349 -33.68 3.46 22.61
C ALA A 349 -33.18 2.52 23.72
N SER A 350 -32.40 1.50 23.36
CA SER A 350 -31.95 0.47 24.29
C SER A 350 -30.49 0.12 24.03
N ARG A 351 -29.71 -0.01 25.11
CA ARG A 351 -28.31 -0.44 25.06
C ARG A 351 -28.03 -1.49 26.11
N ALA A 352 -27.50 -2.63 25.70
CA ALA A 352 -27.06 -3.67 26.62
C ALA A 352 -25.74 -3.28 27.30
N PHE A 353 -25.52 -3.77 28.52
CA PHE A 353 -24.24 -3.69 29.22
C PHE A 353 -24.07 -4.94 30.10
N SER A 354 -22.92 -5.09 30.75
CA SER A 354 -22.64 -6.26 31.60
C SER A 354 -22.35 -5.87 33.05
N ILE A 355 -22.95 -6.60 34.01
CA ILE A 355 -22.59 -6.56 35.43
C ILE A 355 -21.87 -7.88 35.73
N ASN A 356 -20.54 -7.85 35.77
CA ASN A 356 -19.78 -9.09 35.66
C ASN A 356 -18.80 -9.31 36.82
N PRO A 357 -19.01 -10.32 37.70
CA PRO A 357 -18.06 -10.67 38.73
C PRO A 357 -16.77 -11.26 38.16
N ASP A 358 -16.82 -11.89 36.98
CA ASP A 358 -15.64 -12.42 36.29
C ASP A 358 -14.74 -11.28 35.79
N TYR A 359 -15.31 -10.16 35.35
CA TYR A 359 -14.52 -8.95 35.07
C TYR A 359 -13.82 -8.43 36.32
N ALA A 360 -14.51 -8.37 37.46
CA ALA A 360 -13.88 -7.99 38.72
C ALA A 360 -12.73 -8.94 39.10
N ALA A 361 -12.90 -10.25 38.91
CA ALA A 361 -11.86 -11.26 39.12
C ALA A 361 -10.69 -11.12 38.12
N ALA A 362 -10.97 -10.81 36.86
CA ALA A 362 -9.95 -10.57 35.83
C ALA A 362 -9.11 -9.33 36.15
N VAL A 363 -9.75 -8.23 36.57
CA VAL A 363 -9.09 -7.00 37.02
C VAL A 363 -8.20 -7.30 38.23
N GLU A 364 -8.69 -8.10 39.19
CA GLU A 364 -7.91 -8.52 40.35
C GLU A 364 -6.70 -9.39 39.92
N ALA A 365 -6.91 -10.35 39.03
CA ALA A 365 -5.84 -11.20 38.49
C ALA A 365 -4.76 -10.37 37.78
N LEU A 366 -5.16 -9.41 36.94
CA LEU A 366 -4.23 -8.46 36.31
C LEU A 366 -3.49 -7.66 37.38
N GLY A 367 -4.18 -7.14 38.39
CA GLY A 367 -3.58 -6.38 39.49
C GLY A 367 -2.54 -7.15 40.29
N ARG A 368 -2.66 -8.48 40.39
CA ARG A 368 -1.65 -9.33 41.06
C ARG A 368 -0.35 -9.45 40.26
N VAL A 369 -0.42 -9.39 38.93
CA VAL A 369 0.75 -9.58 38.04
C VAL A 369 1.32 -8.24 37.58
N ASN A 370 0.47 -7.30 37.18
CA ASN A 370 0.81 -5.99 36.64
C ASN A 370 -0.11 -4.89 37.21
N PRO A 371 0.14 -4.41 38.45
CA PRO A 371 -0.69 -3.38 39.09
C PRO A 371 -0.85 -2.09 38.27
N SER A 372 0.19 -1.68 37.54
CA SER A 372 0.18 -0.46 36.71
C SER A 372 -0.73 -0.54 35.48
N LEU A 373 -1.15 -1.74 35.08
CA LEU A 373 -2.08 -1.94 33.95
C LEU A 373 -3.54 -1.77 34.36
N VAL A 374 -3.87 -1.97 35.63
CA VAL A 374 -5.25 -1.86 36.12
C VAL A 374 -5.81 -0.45 35.90
N SER A 375 -5.00 0.59 36.10
CA SER A 375 -5.41 1.99 35.90
C SER A 375 -5.58 2.38 34.43
N ARG A 376 -5.33 1.46 33.48
CA ARG A 376 -5.38 1.68 32.03
C ARG A 376 -6.50 0.86 31.36
N LEU A 377 -7.31 0.13 32.12
CA LEU A 377 -8.34 -0.76 31.57
C LEU A 377 -9.55 -0.02 31.01
N ASP A 378 -9.89 1.16 31.55
CA ASP A 378 -11.11 1.90 31.15
C ASP A 378 -11.12 2.28 29.65
N THR A 379 -9.96 2.23 28.98
CA THR A 379 -9.80 2.49 27.54
C THR A 379 -9.78 1.23 26.67
N TRP A 380 -9.72 0.01 27.22
CA TRP A 380 -9.37 -1.21 26.47
C TRP A 380 -10.38 -2.35 26.53
N VAL A 381 -11.54 -2.15 27.18
CA VAL A 381 -12.56 -3.21 27.27
C VAL A 381 -13.50 -3.14 26.09
N ASP A 382 -13.60 -4.25 25.36
CA ASP A 382 -14.54 -4.42 24.26
C ASP A 382 -15.98 -4.14 24.71
N GLU A 383 -16.78 -3.58 23.81
CA GLU A 383 -18.18 -3.34 24.09
C GLU A 383 -18.98 -4.66 24.16
N VAL A 384 -19.93 -4.70 25.10
CA VAL A 384 -20.86 -5.83 25.27
C VAL A 384 -22.10 -5.55 24.43
N GLU A 385 -21.98 -5.74 23.11
CA GLU A 385 -23.07 -5.46 22.16
C GLU A 385 -23.36 -6.64 21.21
N GLY A 386 -24.53 -6.60 20.54
CA GLY A 386 -24.96 -7.64 19.60
C GLY A 386 -25.45 -8.94 20.28
N PHE A 387 -24.74 -10.05 20.07
CA PHE A 387 -25.10 -11.38 20.60
C PHE A 387 -25.08 -11.49 22.13
N TYR A 388 -24.70 -10.43 22.86
CA TYR A 388 -24.45 -10.43 24.31
C TYR A 388 -23.47 -11.55 24.70
N ASP A 389 -22.18 -11.22 24.76
CA ASP A 389 -21.12 -12.16 25.15
C ASP A 389 -20.29 -11.62 26.32
N ASP A 390 -20.78 -11.87 27.53
CA ASP A 390 -20.10 -11.52 28.79
C ASP A 390 -18.68 -12.12 28.89
N LYS A 391 -18.41 -13.24 28.20
CA LYS A 391 -17.10 -13.90 28.23
C LYS A 391 -16.05 -13.10 27.46
N SER A 392 -16.43 -12.49 26.34
CA SER A 392 -15.53 -11.67 25.52
C SER A 392 -15.01 -10.47 26.31
N ALA A 393 -15.89 -9.87 27.12
CA ALA A 393 -15.61 -8.65 27.86
C ALA A 393 -14.53 -8.78 28.94
N SER A 394 -14.40 -9.95 29.58
CA SER A 394 -13.35 -10.24 30.56
C SER A 394 -12.11 -10.92 29.96
N MET A 395 -12.24 -11.56 28.79
CA MET A 395 -11.16 -12.33 28.17
C MET A 395 -9.92 -11.48 27.91
N GLY A 396 -10.06 -10.28 27.33
CA GLY A 396 -8.91 -9.41 27.05
C GLY A 396 -8.09 -9.08 28.31
N VAL A 397 -8.76 -8.89 29.44
CA VAL A 397 -8.12 -8.63 30.75
C VAL A 397 -7.39 -9.87 31.25
N TYR A 398 -7.98 -11.06 31.13
CA TYR A 398 -7.32 -12.31 31.47
C TYR A 398 -6.11 -12.60 30.56
N GLU A 399 -6.22 -12.31 29.27
CA GLU A 399 -5.09 -12.47 28.34
C GLU A 399 -3.93 -11.56 28.73
N LEU A 400 -4.20 -10.30 29.14
CA LEU A 400 -3.18 -9.41 29.69
C LEU A 400 -2.60 -9.91 31.01
N ALA A 401 -3.44 -10.49 31.89
CA ALA A 401 -2.98 -11.06 33.16
C ALA A 401 -2.11 -12.32 32.96
N ALA A 402 -2.33 -13.06 31.87
CA ALA A 402 -1.58 -14.26 31.51
C ALA A 402 -0.39 -13.98 30.56
N GLU A 403 -0.22 -12.75 30.10
CA GLU A 403 0.80 -12.38 29.12
C GLU A 403 2.22 -12.38 29.72
N ASP A 404 3.19 -12.89 28.97
CA ASP A 404 4.59 -12.85 29.35
C ASP A 404 5.28 -11.63 28.73
N PHE A 405 5.34 -10.54 29.50
CA PHE A 405 6.05 -9.32 29.13
C PHE A 405 7.57 -9.45 29.36
N SER A 406 8.19 -10.47 28.78
CA SER A 406 9.65 -10.64 28.77
C SER A 406 10.24 -10.71 27.35
N SER A 407 11.52 -10.36 27.26
CA SER A 407 12.31 -10.51 26.04
C SER A 407 12.89 -11.93 25.94
N ARG A 408 12.96 -12.46 24.72
CA ARG A 408 13.44 -13.82 24.41
C ARG A 408 14.91 -13.83 23.96
N ILE A 409 15.25 -13.09 22.91
CA ILE A 409 16.62 -12.99 22.36
C ILE A 409 17.02 -11.55 22.09
N ARG A 410 18.32 -11.32 21.86
CA ARG A 410 18.83 -10.09 21.25
C ARG A 410 18.81 -10.21 19.73
N LEU A 411 18.29 -9.20 19.06
CA LEU A 411 18.28 -9.12 17.60
C LEU A 411 19.58 -8.51 17.07
N VAL A 412 20.17 -7.59 17.83
CA VAL A 412 21.44 -6.93 17.49
C VAL A 412 22.45 -7.12 18.61
N LYS A 413 23.67 -7.56 18.25
CA LYS A 413 24.74 -7.80 19.23
C LYS A 413 25.35 -6.49 19.72
N ARG A 414 25.16 -6.14 20.99
CA ARG A 414 25.90 -5.08 21.68
C ARG A 414 27.36 -5.50 21.91
N ARG A 415 28.28 -5.05 21.06
CA ARG A 415 29.72 -5.35 21.13
C ARG A 415 30.55 -4.23 20.50
N GLN A 416 31.85 -4.17 20.79
CA GLN A 416 32.76 -3.32 20.04
C GLN A 416 32.82 -3.80 18.57
N LEU A 417 32.64 -2.86 17.65
CA LEU A 417 32.71 -3.13 16.22
C LEU A 417 34.12 -2.82 15.70
N PRO A 418 34.65 -3.64 14.77
CA PRO A 418 35.89 -3.35 14.07
C PRO A 418 35.81 -2.08 13.21
N GLU A 419 36.96 -1.52 12.84
CA GLU A 419 37.04 -0.23 12.12
C GLU A 419 36.32 -0.25 10.77
N GLU A 420 36.46 -1.34 10.00
CA GLU A 420 35.81 -1.51 8.70
C GLU A 420 34.29 -1.53 8.83
N ALA A 421 33.76 -2.22 9.86
CA ALA A 421 32.33 -2.21 10.14
C ALA A 421 31.85 -0.83 10.61
N ILE A 422 32.65 -0.12 11.42
CA ILE A 422 32.34 1.26 11.85
C ILE A 422 32.25 2.21 10.65
N LYS A 423 33.04 2.01 9.59
CA LYS A 423 32.92 2.80 8.34
C LYS A 423 31.56 2.61 7.69
N VAL A 424 31.11 1.36 7.52
CA VAL A 424 29.77 1.05 7.00
C VAL A 424 28.68 1.64 7.90
N LEU A 425 28.84 1.54 9.23
CA LEU A 425 27.88 2.08 10.19
C LEU A 425 27.73 3.60 10.06
N LYS A 426 28.84 4.32 9.89
CA LYS A 426 28.82 5.78 9.72
C LYS A 426 28.10 6.19 8.44
N GLU A 427 28.24 5.42 7.35
CA GLU A 427 27.48 5.67 6.12
C GLU A 427 25.97 5.44 6.32
N TYR A 428 25.58 4.39 7.05
CA TYR A 428 24.18 4.18 7.44
C TYR A 428 23.62 5.36 8.27
N LEU A 429 24.39 5.84 9.25
CA LEU A 429 23.98 6.92 10.15
C LEU A 429 23.94 8.30 9.47
N ALA A 430 24.83 8.57 8.52
CA ALA A 430 24.88 9.85 7.81
C ALA A 430 23.58 10.14 7.05
N GLY A 431 22.91 9.11 6.51
CA GLY A 431 21.73 9.30 5.66
C GLY A 431 22.02 10.32 4.55
N GLY A 432 21.17 11.34 4.42
CA GLY A 432 21.35 12.48 3.51
C GLY A 432 22.13 13.68 4.09
N VAL A 433 22.56 13.63 5.35
CA VAL A 433 23.23 14.74 6.04
C VAL A 433 24.75 14.55 5.99
N LYS A 434 25.49 15.58 5.54
CA LYS A 434 26.93 15.51 5.29
C LYS A 434 27.82 15.49 6.56
N VAL A 435 27.28 15.67 7.76
CA VAL A 435 28.08 15.89 8.99
C VAL A 435 27.66 14.95 10.12
N TYR A 436 28.45 13.90 10.32
CA TYR A 436 28.48 13.10 11.53
C TYR A 436 29.15 13.91 12.67
N PRO A 437 28.65 14.01 13.92
CA PRO A 437 27.63 13.18 14.61
C PRO A 437 26.33 13.94 14.98
N ALA A 438 25.89 14.92 14.20
CA ALA A 438 24.77 15.79 14.57
C ALA A 438 23.38 15.17 14.25
N ILE A 439 23.05 14.02 14.83
CA ILE A 439 21.70 13.45 14.77
C ILE A 439 20.92 13.95 16.00
N PHE A 440 19.89 14.75 15.77
CA PHE A 440 19.02 15.29 16.82
C PHE A 440 17.56 15.06 16.46
N LEU A 441 16.72 14.89 17.48
CA LEU A 441 15.29 14.75 17.27
C LEU A 441 14.61 16.11 17.11
N ASN A 442 14.07 16.36 15.92
CA ASN A 442 13.04 17.38 15.70
C ASN A 442 11.69 16.68 15.45
N LEU A 443 10.89 16.49 16.50
CA LEU A 443 9.61 15.76 16.41
C LEU A 443 8.67 16.29 15.32
N SER A 444 8.69 17.60 15.03
CA SER A 444 7.80 18.21 14.03
C SER A 444 8.00 17.64 12.62
N GLU A 445 9.21 17.20 12.26
CA GLU A 445 9.54 16.57 10.98
C GLU A 445 8.96 15.16 10.83
N PHE A 446 8.56 14.54 11.94
CA PHE A 446 8.05 13.16 11.98
C PHE A 446 6.57 13.10 12.36
N THR A 447 5.89 14.24 12.32
CA THR A 447 4.44 14.33 12.53
C THR A 447 3.73 14.75 11.25
N ARG A 448 2.56 14.18 10.99
CA ARG A 448 1.67 14.62 9.90
C ARG A 448 0.32 14.99 10.50
N GLY A 449 -0.03 16.27 10.40
CA GLY A 449 -1.24 16.83 11.02
C GLY A 449 -1.35 16.57 12.53
N GLY A 450 -0.22 16.57 13.24
CA GLY A 450 -0.15 16.33 14.68
C GLY A 450 0.12 14.88 15.10
N TYR A 451 -0.03 13.91 14.19
CA TYR A 451 0.12 12.49 14.51
C TYR A 451 1.53 11.98 14.19
N VAL A 452 2.09 11.17 15.09
CA VAL A 452 3.43 10.57 14.92
C VAL A 452 3.40 9.56 13.76
N THR A 453 4.38 9.67 12.86
CA THR A 453 4.50 8.81 11.68
C THR A 453 5.48 7.65 11.90
N THR A 454 5.39 6.61 11.06
CA THR A 454 6.32 5.46 11.05
C THR A 454 7.76 5.87 10.75
N ALA A 455 7.98 7.01 10.09
CA ALA A 455 9.33 7.52 9.78
C ALA A 455 10.15 7.85 11.03
N LEU A 456 9.50 8.12 12.18
CA LEU A 456 10.19 8.32 13.45
C LEU A 456 11.00 7.08 13.89
N ALA A 457 10.56 5.88 13.49
CA ALA A 457 11.22 4.63 13.84
C ALA A 457 12.68 4.55 13.37
N ASP A 458 12.93 4.97 12.12
CA ASP A 458 14.28 4.98 11.53
C ASP A 458 15.20 5.93 12.29
N LEU A 459 14.71 7.12 12.64
CA LEU A 459 15.48 8.08 13.43
C LEU A 459 15.80 7.53 14.82
N ILE A 460 14.83 6.91 15.51
CA ILE A 460 15.07 6.31 16.83
C ILE A 460 16.10 5.19 16.72
N LEU A 461 16.04 4.34 15.69
CA LEU A 461 17.03 3.30 15.45
C LEU A 461 18.42 3.88 15.23
N LYS A 462 18.56 4.93 14.41
CA LYS A 462 19.83 5.62 14.19
C LYS A 462 20.38 6.23 15.49
N LEU A 463 19.54 6.89 16.28
CA LEU A 463 19.93 7.43 17.60
C LEU A 463 20.37 6.31 18.55
N ALA A 464 19.65 5.19 18.59
CA ALA A 464 19.98 4.02 19.41
C ALA A 464 21.34 3.41 19.01
N ILE A 465 21.59 3.24 17.71
CA ILE A 465 22.85 2.74 17.16
C ILE A 465 24.00 3.70 17.50
N SER A 466 23.80 4.99 17.28
CA SER A 466 24.81 6.02 17.57
C SER A 466 25.16 6.02 19.07
N HIS A 467 24.16 5.85 19.93
CA HIS A 467 24.37 5.71 21.37
C HIS A 467 25.20 4.45 21.70
N VAL A 468 24.75 3.28 21.26
CA VAL A 468 25.34 1.98 21.62
C VAL A 468 26.76 1.80 21.08
N TYR A 469 27.01 2.17 19.81
CA TYR A 469 28.28 1.87 19.14
C TYR A 469 29.24 3.04 19.10
N LEU A 470 28.75 4.28 19.26
CA LEU A 470 29.54 5.49 19.07
C LEU A 470 29.49 6.44 20.28
N GLY A 471 28.73 6.10 21.33
CA GLY A 471 28.72 6.82 22.60
C GLY A 471 27.91 8.12 22.60
N SER A 472 27.02 8.33 21.62
CA SER A 472 26.13 9.51 21.61
C SER A 472 25.15 9.51 22.79
N PRO A 473 24.62 10.66 23.23
CA PRO A 473 23.60 10.70 24.29
C PRO A 473 22.31 9.95 23.92
N ILE A 474 21.71 9.24 24.87
CA ILE A 474 20.47 8.47 24.68
C ILE A 474 19.19 9.35 24.65
N GLY A 475 19.26 10.58 25.14
CA GLY A 475 18.09 11.40 25.49
C GLY A 475 17.06 11.58 24.37
N ASP A 476 17.50 11.83 23.13
CA ASP A 476 16.58 12.01 22.00
C ASP A 476 15.95 10.70 21.54
N ALA A 477 16.65 9.56 21.67
CA ALA A 477 16.05 8.25 21.40
C ALA A 477 14.92 7.96 22.40
N LEU A 478 15.14 8.25 23.69
CA LEU A 478 14.12 8.09 24.73
C LEU A 478 12.90 9.00 24.49
N LYS A 479 13.11 10.27 24.10
CA LYS A 479 12.02 11.18 23.74
C LYS A 479 11.19 10.65 22.57
N GLY A 480 11.83 10.10 21.54
CA GLY A 480 11.14 9.50 20.40
C GLY A 480 10.30 8.27 20.80
N LEU A 481 10.87 7.37 21.61
CA LEU A 481 10.14 6.22 22.15
C LEU A 481 8.96 6.62 23.03
N GLU A 482 9.14 7.63 23.89
CA GLU A 482 8.10 8.20 24.74
C GLU A 482 6.95 8.78 23.90
N ALA A 483 7.26 9.50 22.81
CA ALA A 483 6.27 10.07 21.91
C ALA A 483 5.42 8.98 21.24
N ILE A 484 6.04 7.88 20.80
CA ILE A 484 5.32 6.73 20.21
C ILE A 484 4.46 6.03 21.26
N ALA A 485 5.02 5.72 22.43
CA ALA A 485 4.27 5.06 23.51
C ALA A 485 3.05 5.90 23.94
N SER A 486 3.23 7.21 24.09
CA SER A 486 2.14 8.13 24.43
C SER A 486 1.09 8.24 23.33
N ALA A 487 1.50 8.21 22.06
CA ALA A 487 0.56 8.20 20.93
C ALA A 487 -0.22 6.87 20.86
N PHE A 488 0.39 5.74 21.20
CA PHE A 488 -0.30 4.46 21.32
C PHE A 488 -1.39 4.51 22.40
N GLU A 489 -1.08 5.06 23.58
CA GLU A 489 -2.02 5.19 24.69
C GLU A 489 -3.22 6.08 24.37
N ARG A 490 -3.04 7.05 23.47
CA ARG A 490 -4.11 7.93 22.97
C ARG A 490 -4.78 7.41 21.71
N GLU A 491 -4.40 6.22 21.23
CA GLU A 491 -4.90 5.62 19.99
C GLU A 491 -4.60 6.46 18.71
N GLU A 492 -3.55 7.26 18.76
CA GLU A 492 -3.13 8.22 17.72
C GLU A 492 -2.10 7.63 16.73
N LEU A 493 -1.82 6.32 16.76
CA LEU A 493 -0.86 5.66 15.85
C LEU A 493 -1.45 5.37 14.45
N ILE A 494 -2.17 6.35 13.89
CA ILE A 494 -2.87 6.27 12.60
C ILE A 494 -1.94 5.84 11.46
N HIS A 495 -0.79 6.50 11.37
CA HIS A 495 0.20 6.21 10.34
C HIS A 495 0.80 4.80 10.46
N TRP A 496 0.90 4.27 11.68
CA TRP A 496 1.48 2.96 11.93
C TRP A 496 0.51 1.84 11.61
N PHE A 497 -0.74 1.97 12.01
CA PHE A 497 -1.76 1.00 11.64
C PHE A 497 -1.91 0.93 10.12
N ASN A 498 -2.05 2.08 9.46
CA ASN A 498 -2.09 2.14 8.00
C ASN A 498 -0.83 1.56 7.37
N GLY A 499 0.33 1.78 8.00
CA GLY A 499 1.57 1.15 7.57
C GLY A 499 1.55 -0.38 7.68
N ILE A 500 0.98 -0.90 8.77
CA ILE A 500 0.83 -2.35 9.01
C ILE A 500 -0.14 -2.97 8.01
N HIS A 501 -1.31 -2.34 7.81
CA HIS A 501 -2.37 -2.86 6.94
C HIS A 501 -2.13 -2.60 5.44
N GLY A 502 -1.45 -1.49 5.11
CA GLY A 502 -0.95 -1.22 3.75
C GLY A 502 0.38 -1.92 3.44
N GLY A 503 0.87 -2.77 4.33
CA GLY A 503 2.08 -3.58 4.20
C GLY A 503 3.40 -2.80 4.21
N ALA A 504 3.60 -1.88 3.26
CA ALA A 504 4.86 -1.15 3.07
C ALA A 504 5.32 -0.36 4.31
N GLY A 505 4.39 0.16 5.11
CA GLY A 505 4.72 0.89 6.33
C GLY A 505 5.09 0.01 7.53
N SER A 506 4.94 -1.32 7.42
CA SER A 506 5.39 -2.29 8.45
C SER A 506 6.89 -2.23 8.69
N GLY A 507 7.68 -1.73 7.72
CA GLY A 507 9.13 -1.53 7.90
C GLY A 507 9.49 -0.69 9.12
N GLY A 508 8.65 0.27 9.51
CA GLY A 508 8.85 1.05 10.73
C GLY A 508 8.80 0.19 12.01
N MET A 509 7.99 -0.86 12.04
CA MET A 509 7.89 -1.77 13.19
C MET A 509 9.14 -2.62 13.38
N LEU A 510 9.80 -3.03 12.29
CA LEU A 510 11.14 -3.63 12.37
C LEU A 510 12.12 -2.66 13.03
N GLN A 511 12.21 -1.43 12.51
CA GLN A 511 13.17 -0.43 12.98
C GLN A 511 12.96 -0.12 14.47
N LEU A 512 11.70 0.06 14.87
CA LEU A 512 11.34 0.31 16.27
C LEU A 512 11.68 -0.89 17.17
N THR A 513 11.47 -2.12 16.70
CA THR A 513 11.83 -3.33 17.45
C THR A 513 13.35 -3.44 17.63
N LEU A 514 14.13 -3.14 16.59
CA LEU A 514 15.59 -3.12 16.68
C LEU A 514 16.09 -2.01 17.60
N ALA A 515 15.44 -0.84 17.60
CA ALA A 515 15.77 0.27 18.48
C ALA A 515 15.48 -0.08 19.95
N TYR A 516 14.32 -0.68 20.23
CA TYR A 516 13.99 -1.22 21.55
C TYR A 516 15.01 -2.27 21.98
N ASP A 517 15.32 -3.24 21.11
CA ASP A 517 16.30 -4.29 21.38
C ASP A 517 17.68 -3.72 21.73
N LEU A 518 18.07 -2.66 21.03
CA LEU A 518 19.33 -1.97 21.27
C LEU A 518 19.32 -1.10 22.51
N LEU A 519 18.19 -0.68 23.07
CA LEU A 519 18.14 0.22 24.24
C LEU A 519 17.57 -0.44 25.50
N GLU A 520 17.12 -1.69 25.41
CA GLU A 520 16.33 -2.38 26.44
C GLU A 520 16.89 -2.27 27.87
N ASP A 521 18.21 -2.33 28.04
CA ASP A 521 18.86 -2.31 29.36
C ASP A 521 18.81 -0.95 30.06
N GLU A 522 18.51 0.11 29.30
CA GLU A 522 18.57 1.51 29.74
C GLU A 522 17.18 2.17 29.72
N LEU A 523 16.14 1.44 29.30
CA LEU A 523 14.77 1.94 29.28
C LEU A 523 14.17 2.00 30.70
N PRO A 524 13.50 3.10 31.07
CA PRO A 524 12.67 3.14 32.27
C PRO A 524 11.61 2.03 32.25
N SER A 525 11.37 1.37 33.40
CA SER A 525 10.47 0.21 33.47
C SER A 525 9.06 0.48 32.98
N ASP A 526 8.51 1.67 33.24
CA ASP A 526 7.19 2.07 32.77
C ASP A 526 7.14 2.22 31.23
N LEU A 527 8.10 2.93 30.65
CA LEU A 527 8.21 3.07 29.20
C LEU A 527 8.43 1.70 28.53
N LYS A 528 9.24 0.82 29.15
CA LYS A 528 9.45 -0.54 28.68
C LYS A 528 8.13 -1.31 28.58
N LEU A 529 7.29 -1.27 29.63
CA LEU A 529 5.98 -1.93 29.64
C LEU A 529 5.03 -1.35 28.57
N ARG A 530 4.95 -0.02 28.46
CA ARG A 530 4.10 0.65 27.45
C ARG A 530 4.48 0.29 26.02
N LEU A 531 5.77 0.25 25.71
CA LEU A 531 6.24 -0.17 24.39
C LEU A 531 5.92 -1.65 24.14
N MET A 532 6.06 -2.53 25.14
CA MET A 532 5.72 -3.94 24.99
C MET A 532 4.23 -4.18 24.75
N LEU A 533 3.35 -3.39 25.37
CA LEU A 533 1.91 -3.40 25.06
C LEU A 533 1.63 -3.03 23.60
N MET A 534 2.29 -1.98 23.11
CA MET A 534 2.19 -1.57 21.72
C MET A 534 2.73 -2.66 20.77
N PHE A 535 3.87 -3.28 21.06
CA PHE A 535 4.41 -4.38 20.25
C PHE A 535 3.50 -5.61 20.28
N ARG A 536 2.89 -5.94 21.42
CA ARG A 536 1.90 -7.01 21.53
C ARG A 536 0.68 -6.74 20.64
N TRP A 537 0.16 -5.52 20.67
CA TRP A 537 -0.92 -5.08 19.79
C TRP A 537 -0.52 -5.20 18.32
N ALA A 538 0.65 -4.66 17.93
CA ALA A 538 1.15 -4.73 16.56
C ALA A 538 1.35 -6.18 16.08
N GLN A 539 1.83 -7.07 16.95
CA GLN A 539 1.93 -8.51 16.65
C GLN A 539 0.55 -9.11 16.35
N GLY A 540 -0.46 -8.77 17.16
CA GLY A 540 -1.83 -9.21 16.95
C GLY A 540 -2.39 -8.78 15.59
N GLU A 541 -2.14 -7.53 15.18
CA GLU A 541 -2.54 -7.01 13.87
C GLU A 541 -1.78 -7.69 12.72
N LEU A 542 -0.45 -7.80 12.83
CA LEU A 542 0.38 -8.44 11.80
C LEU A 542 0.01 -9.91 11.60
N ILE A 543 -0.33 -10.65 12.66
CA ILE A 543 -0.76 -12.05 12.55
C ILE A 543 -2.04 -12.17 11.71
N LYS A 544 -2.95 -11.20 11.73
CA LYS A 544 -4.18 -11.22 10.91
C LYS A 544 -3.87 -11.06 9.42
N LEU A 545 -2.82 -10.32 9.08
CA LEU A 545 -2.49 -9.89 7.71
C LEU A 545 -1.48 -10.80 7.00
N THR A 546 -0.43 -11.22 7.71
CA THR A 546 0.63 -12.06 7.13
C THR A 546 0.04 -13.37 6.60
N ASN A 547 0.47 -13.83 5.41
CA ASN A 547 -0.09 -14.98 4.68
C ASN A 547 -1.47 -14.79 4.06
N ALA A 548 -2.00 -13.56 3.95
CA ALA A 548 -3.30 -13.31 3.31
C ALA A 548 -3.22 -13.09 1.78
N TRP A 549 -2.02 -12.80 1.24
CA TRP A 549 -1.82 -12.43 -0.17
C TRP A 549 -0.35 -12.62 -0.57
N ALA A 550 0.04 -12.23 -1.79
CA ALA A 550 1.42 -12.38 -2.29
C ALA A 550 1.94 -11.06 -2.88
N GLY A 551 3.20 -10.72 -2.57
CA GLY A 551 3.87 -9.54 -3.13
C GLY A 551 4.98 -9.00 -2.23
N ASN A 552 5.61 -7.92 -2.67
CA ASN A 552 6.69 -7.26 -1.93
C ASN A 552 6.25 -6.66 -0.56
N TRP A 553 4.97 -6.34 -0.38
CA TRP A 553 4.43 -5.82 0.89
C TRP A 553 4.24 -6.90 1.95
N GLU A 554 3.91 -8.13 1.56
CA GLU A 554 3.81 -9.27 2.50
C GLU A 554 5.17 -9.51 3.18
N LEU A 555 6.28 -9.26 2.47
CA LEU A 555 7.62 -9.35 3.04
C LEU A 555 7.87 -8.30 4.12
N THR A 556 7.39 -7.06 3.96
CA THR A 556 7.50 -6.03 4.99
C THR A 556 6.68 -6.37 6.24
N GLU A 557 5.48 -6.92 6.08
CA GLU A 557 4.63 -7.39 7.18
C GLU A 557 5.30 -8.55 7.92
N ALA A 558 5.75 -9.56 7.18
CA ALA A 558 6.44 -10.73 7.72
C ALA A 558 7.71 -10.33 8.47
N LEU A 559 8.44 -9.32 7.98
CA LEU A 559 9.66 -8.84 8.63
C LEU A 559 9.38 -8.17 9.98
N ALA A 560 8.34 -7.35 10.06
CA ALA A 560 7.89 -6.75 11.32
C ALA A 560 7.41 -7.84 12.30
N LEU A 561 6.60 -8.78 11.81
CA LEU A 561 6.10 -9.90 12.61
C LEU A 561 7.23 -10.77 13.14
N LEU A 562 8.22 -11.07 12.29
CA LEU A 562 9.41 -11.82 12.63
C LEU A 562 10.22 -11.12 13.70
N ALA A 563 10.48 -9.81 13.56
CA ALA A 563 11.24 -9.04 14.53
C ALA A 563 10.58 -9.07 15.92
N ILE A 564 9.29 -8.74 16.00
CA ILE A 564 8.54 -8.70 17.26
C ILE A 564 8.48 -10.11 17.89
N SER A 565 8.15 -11.13 17.08
CA SER A 565 7.99 -12.51 17.55
C SER A 565 9.30 -13.20 17.89
N SER A 566 10.41 -12.71 17.35
CA SER A 566 11.76 -13.09 17.78
C SER A 566 12.10 -12.44 19.11
N LYS A 567 11.80 -11.14 19.26
CA LYS A 567 12.23 -10.35 20.40
C LYS A 567 11.51 -10.71 21.69
N PHE A 568 10.20 -10.97 21.66
CA PHE A 568 9.36 -11.07 22.86
C PHE A 568 8.78 -12.46 23.07
N ASN A 569 8.52 -12.83 24.34
CA ASN A 569 7.86 -14.08 24.74
C ASN A 569 6.33 -13.99 24.77
N PHE A 570 5.73 -13.06 24.01
CA PHE A 570 4.28 -12.95 23.94
C PHE A 570 3.63 -14.29 23.55
N ARG A 571 2.40 -14.52 24.03
CA ARG A 571 1.62 -15.73 23.79
C ARG A 571 1.61 -16.17 22.32
N ASN A 572 1.56 -15.21 21.40
CA ASN A 572 1.48 -15.45 19.97
C ASN A 572 2.84 -15.45 19.24
N SER A 573 3.97 -15.25 19.93
CA SER A 573 5.29 -15.19 19.29
C SER A 573 5.66 -16.46 18.52
N LYS A 574 5.31 -17.65 19.04
CA LYS A 574 5.55 -18.89 18.29
C LYS A 574 4.75 -18.95 16.98
N LEU A 575 3.48 -18.54 17.02
CA LEU A 575 2.64 -18.47 15.82
C LEU A 575 3.20 -17.45 14.83
N GLY A 576 3.57 -16.27 15.30
CA GLY A 576 4.14 -15.21 14.46
C GLY A 576 5.43 -15.63 13.75
N LEU A 577 6.32 -16.36 14.43
CA LEU A 577 7.54 -16.90 13.83
C LEU A 577 7.23 -17.88 12.69
N ILE A 578 6.30 -18.82 12.89
CA ILE A 578 5.93 -19.81 11.88
C ILE A 578 5.30 -19.13 10.66
N LYS A 579 4.42 -18.15 10.87
CA LYS A 579 3.79 -17.38 9.80
C LYS A 579 4.82 -16.61 8.97
N ALA A 580 5.71 -15.87 9.64
CA ALA A 580 6.75 -15.10 8.97
C ALA A 580 7.77 -15.98 8.22
N GLU A 581 8.20 -17.10 8.81
CA GLU A 581 9.07 -18.07 8.13
C GLU A 581 8.44 -18.58 6.83
N ALA A 582 7.14 -18.91 6.85
CA ALA A 582 6.43 -19.37 5.67
C ALA A 582 6.46 -18.34 4.53
N VAL A 583 6.28 -17.04 4.83
CA VAL A 583 6.38 -15.96 3.83
C VAL A 583 7.77 -15.92 3.20
N PHE A 584 8.83 -15.87 4.01
CA PHE A 584 10.19 -15.77 3.48
C PHE A 584 10.57 -17.00 2.65
N ARG A 585 10.14 -18.20 3.04
CA ARG A 585 10.36 -19.42 2.25
C ARG A 585 9.60 -19.38 0.93
N ASN A 586 8.34 -18.95 0.94
CA ASN A 586 7.52 -18.84 -0.27
C ASN A 586 8.08 -17.77 -1.21
N ALA A 587 8.60 -16.66 -0.68
CA ALA A 587 9.20 -15.59 -1.47
C ALA A 587 10.43 -16.04 -2.28
N LEU A 588 11.20 -17.01 -1.78
CA LEU A 588 12.28 -17.64 -2.57
C LEU A 588 11.74 -18.44 -3.77
N GLY A 589 10.45 -18.79 -3.76
CA GLY A 589 9.72 -19.36 -4.89
C GLY A 589 9.51 -18.37 -6.04
N TYR A 590 9.35 -17.09 -5.73
CA TYR A 590 9.03 -16.00 -6.66
C TYR A 590 10.21 -15.48 -7.47
N PHE A 591 11.44 -15.78 -7.05
CA PHE A 591 12.60 -15.55 -7.90
C PHE A 591 12.64 -16.56 -9.05
N LEU A 592 12.96 -16.06 -10.24
CA LEU A 592 13.20 -16.83 -11.45
C LEU A 592 14.51 -17.65 -11.32
N ASN A 593 14.76 -18.62 -12.21
CA ASN A 593 15.89 -19.53 -11.98
C ASN A 593 17.25 -18.84 -12.19
N ASP A 594 17.30 -17.76 -12.98
CA ASP A 594 18.46 -16.89 -13.13
C ASP A 594 18.64 -15.87 -11.99
N GLY A 595 17.69 -15.83 -11.04
CA GLY A 595 17.70 -14.94 -9.89
C GLY A 595 16.85 -13.68 -10.05
N GLY A 596 16.24 -13.43 -11.20
CA GLY A 596 15.36 -12.26 -11.39
C GLY A 596 14.15 -12.28 -10.47
N TRP A 597 13.69 -11.10 -10.04
CA TRP A 597 12.41 -10.99 -9.31
C TRP A 597 11.28 -10.97 -10.35
N LEU A 598 10.14 -11.61 -10.07
CA LEU A 598 9.06 -11.81 -11.06
C LEU A 598 8.49 -10.53 -11.68
N GLU A 599 8.63 -9.39 -10.99
CA GLU A 599 8.15 -8.08 -11.46
C GLU A 599 9.14 -7.42 -12.44
N GLU A 600 10.29 -8.06 -12.71
CA GLU A 600 11.36 -7.69 -13.66
C GLU A 600 12.08 -6.36 -13.42
N SER A 601 11.47 -5.40 -12.73
CA SER A 601 12.07 -4.12 -12.34
C SER A 601 13.28 -4.32 -11.42
N ALA A 602 14.41 -3.73 -11.80
CA ALA A 602 15.63 -3.72 -11.00
C ALA A 602 15.43 -2.99 -9.66
N GLY A 603 14.64 -1.91 -9.64
CA GLY A 603 14.32 -1.18 -8.43
C GLY A 603 13.55 -2.04 -7.42
N TYR A 604 12.53 -2.75 -7.90
CA TYR A 604 11.73 -3.67 -7.07
C TYR A 604 12.51 -4.92 -6.65
N HIS A 605 13.36 -5.46 -7.54
CA HIS A 605 14.29 -6.52 -7.18
C HIS A 605 15.20 -6.09 -6.03
N ASN A 606 15.82 -4.91 -6.11
CA ASN A 606 16.68 -4.38 -5.04
C ASN A 606 15.89 -4.24 -3.73
N ALA A 607 14.67 -3.71 -3.75
CA ALA A 607 13.83 -3.58 -2.55
C ALA A 607 13.51 -4.96 -1.91
N VAL A 608 13.04 -5.92 -2.71
CA VAL A 608 12.71 -7.28 -2.25
C VAL A 608 13.95 -8.00 -1.71
N LEU A 609 15.10 -7.86 -2.38
CA LEU A 609 16.34 -8.50 -1.96
C LEU A 609 16.84 -7.98 -0.60
N ASN A 610 16.63 -6.69 -0.31
CA ASN A 610 16.87 -6.16 1.04
C ASN A 610 15.95 -6.84 2.07
N LEU A 611 14.65 -6.90 1.82
CA LEU A 611 13.69 -7.52 2.74
C LEU A 611 14.01 -8.99 3.01
N VAL A 612 14.32 -9.75 1.96
CA VAL A 612 14.67 -11.18 2.05
C VAL A 612 15.98 -11.38 2.83
N THR A 613 17.01 -10.56 2.57
CA THR A 613 18.29 -10.68 3.29
C THR A 613 18.17 -10.28 4.77
N TRP A 614 17.34 -9.29 5.11
CA TRP A 614 17.04 -8.94 6.51
C TRP A 614 16.23 -10.02 7.21
N GLY A 615 15.22 -10.57 6.54
CA GLY A 615 14.44 -11.71 7.04
C GLY A 615 15.32 -12.92 7.28
N ALA A 616 16.24 -13.23 6.37
CA ALA A 616 17.21 -14.31 6.51
C ALA A 616 18.12 -14.12 7.75
N GLU A 617 18.60 -12.90 8.00
CA GLU A 617 19.39 -12.61 9.19
C GLU A 617 18.61 -12.81 10.49
N LEU A 618 17.35 -12.37 10.55
CA LEU A 618 16.51 -12.56 11.73
C LEU A 618 16.08 -14.04 11.94
N LEU A 619 15.79 -14.77 10.85
CA LEU A 619 15.49 -16.20 10.90
C LEU A 619 16.69 -17.00 11.42
N ARG A 620 17.92 -16.63 11.00
CA ARG A 620 19.15 -17.28 11.46
C ARG A 620 19.35 -17.14 12.97
N LEU A 621 18.96 -16.01 13.57
CA LEU A 621 18.99 -15.82 15.03
C LEU A 621 18.00 -16.75 15.76
N ASN A 622 16.95 -17.21 15.08
CA ASN A 622 15.99 -18.19 15.57
C ASN A 622 16.35 -19.64 15.18
N GLY A 623 17.54 -19.87 14.63
CA GLY A 623 18.01 -21.19 14.21
C GLY A 623 17.45 -21.68 12.88
N VAL A 624 16.85 -20.79 12.07
CA VAL A 624 16.32 -21.11 10.75
C VAL A 624 17.25 -20.56 9.67
N ASP A 625 17.85 -21.44 8.87
CA ASP A 625 18.70 -21.05 7.75
C ASP A 625 17.91 -21.13 6.43
N ILE A 626 17.73 -19.97 5.79
CA ILE A 626 17.16 -19.87 4.44
C ILE A 626 18.21 -19.52 3.36
N TYR A 627 19.46 -19.23 3.75
CA TYR A 627 20.55 -19.02 2.77
C TYR A 627 20.91 -20.31 2.04
N SER A 628 20.66 -21.48 2.65
CA SER A 628 20.86 -22.78 2.02
C SER A 628 19.74 -23.22 1.07
N VAL A 629 18.62 -22.49 1.01
CA VAL A 629 17.53 -22.80 0.07
C VAL A 629 18.01 -22.61 -1.35
N ALA A 630 18.08 -23.72 -2.08
CA ALA A 630 18.65 -23.79 -3.41
C ALA A 630 17.64 -24.30 -4.44
N ARG A 631 17.81 -23.86 -5.67
CA ARG A 631 17.12 -24.36 -6.87
C ARG A 631 18.18 -24.69 -7.91
N GLY A 632 18.09 -25.82 -8.60
CA GLY A 632 19.12 -26.21 -9.58
C GLY A 632 20.56 -26.28 -9.03
N GLY A 633 20.74 -26.58 -7.73
CA GLY A 633 22.06 -26.75 -7.12
C GLY A 633 22.73 -25.49 -6.57
N GLU A 634 22.19 -24.30 -6.80
CA GLU A 634 22.73 -23.06 -6.21
C GLU A 634 21.71 -22.32 -5.33
N PRO A 635 22.16 -21.58 -4.31
CA PRO A 635 21.29 -20.79 -3.45
C PRO A 635 20.51 -19.70 -4.20
N VAL A 636 19.22 -19.59 -3.90
CA VAL A 636 18.32 -18.61 -4.55
C VAL A 636 18.76 -17.18 -4.26
N ILE A 637 19.02 -16.84 -2.99
CA ILE A 637 19.46 -15.49 -2.59
C ILE A 637 20.78 -15.13 -3.27
N LYS A 638 21.72 -16.08 -3.37
CA LYS A 638 22.99 -15.85 -4.07
C LYS A 638 22.76 -15.47 -5.53
N ARG A 639 21.95 -16.23 -6.27
CA ARG A 639 21.62 -15.90 -7.66
C ARG A 639 20.92 -14.55 -7.79
N ALA A 640 20.00 -14.21 -6.89
CA ALA A 640 19.35 -12.90 -6.91
C ALA A 640 20.36 -11.75 -6.77
N VAL A 641 21.33 -11.84 -5.85
CA VAL A 641 22.38 -10.81 -5.72
C VAL A 641 23.25 -10.73 -6.97
N TYR A 642 23.61 -11.87 -7.58
CA TYR A 642 24.38 -11.90 -8.82
C TYR A 642 23.58 -11.40 -10.02
N TRP A 643 22.27 -11.63 -10.08
CA TRP A 643 21.37 -11.05 -11.06
C TRP A 643 21.48 -9.53 -11.00
N LEU A 644 21.28 -8.94 -9.82
CA LEU A 644 21.37 -7.49 -9.64
C LEU A 644 22.75 -6.94 -10.02
N TRP A 645 23.84 -7.63 -9.62
CA TRP A 645 25.20 -7.25 -10.00
C TRP A 645 25.38 -7.20 -11.51
N ASN A 646 24.98 -8.26 -12.21
CA ASN A 646 25.14 -8.39 -13.65
C ASN A 646 24.39 -7.33 -14.44
N LEU A 647 23.28 -6.78 -13.90
CA LEU A 647 22.51 -5.70 -14.52
C LEU A 647 23.18 -4.31 -14.42
N LEU A 648 24.07 -4.07 -13.46
CA LEU A 648 24.54 -2.72 -13.18
C LEU A 648 25.34 -2.12 -14.36
N ASP A 649 25.08 -0.87 -14.72
CA ASP A 649 25.89 -0.15 -15.71
C ASP A 649 27.36 -0.01 -15.22
N PRO A 650 28.30 0.44 -16.08
CA PRO A 650 29.70 0.61 -15.68
C PRO A 650 29.94 1.62 -14.54
N ARG A 651 28.92 2.40 -14.16
CA ARG A 651 28.90 3.33 -13.03
C ARG A 651 28.15 2.76 -11.83
N TYR A 652 27.85 1.46 -11.85
CA TYR A 652 27.17 0.69 -10.82
C TYR A 652 25.69 1.07 -10.61
N ARG A 653 25.06 1.71 -11.60
CA ARG A 653 23.65 2.11 -11.56
C ARG A 653 22.76 1.04 -12.16
N MET A 654 21.55 0.90 -11.63
CA MET A 654 20.53 0.04 -12.24
C MET A 654 20.10 0.63 -13.61
N PRO A 655 19.74 -0.21 -14.59
CA PRO A 655 19.09 0.27 -15.80
C PRO A 655 17.67 0.75 -15.46
N ALA A 656 17.22 1.84 -16.09
CA ALA A 656 15.90 2.40 -15.83
C ALA A 656 14.82 1.72 -16.71
N LEU A 657 14.82 0.39 -16.73
CA LEU A 657 13.81 -0.41 -17.40
C LEU A 657 12.60 -0.60 -16.47
N GLU A 658 11.41 -0.67 -17.06
CA GLU A 658 10.13 -0.80 -16.34
C GLU A 658 9.97 0.23 -15.20
N ASP A 659 9.42 -0.16 -14.05
CA ASP A 659 9.35 0.67 -12.84
C ASP A 659 10.69 0.78 -12.11
N SER A 660 11.75 1.17 -12.83
CA SER A 660 13.08 1.43 -12.27
C SER A 660 13.58 2.84 -12.62
N GLY A 661 14.42 3.39 -11.74
CA GLY A 661 15.28 4.54 -12.03
C GLY A 661 16.73 4.11 -12.30
N ASP A 662 17.62 5.08 -12.50
CA ASP A 662 19.06 4.85 -12.69
C ASP A 662 19.87 5.01 -11.39
N ASP A 663 19.28 4.58 -10.27
CA ASP A 663 19.87 4.72 -8.95
C ASP A 663 20.96 3.67 -8.69
N LEU A 664 21.85 3.97 -7.74
CA LEU A 664 22.75 2.95 -7.16
C LEU A 664 21.90 1.98 -6.32
N PRO A 665 22.06 0.65 -6.46
CA PRO A 665 21.40 -0.29 -5.57
C PRO A 665 21.94 -0.20 -4.14
N ASN A 666 21.21 -0.77 -3.18
CA ASN A 666 21.68 -0.78 -1.80
C ASN A 666 22.89 -1.72 -1.64
N PRO A 667 23.87 -1.36 -0.80
CA PRO A 667 25.04 -2.20 -0.54
C PRO A 667 24.72 -3.39 0.38
N ASP A 668 23.64 -3.32 1.16
CA ASP A 668 23.27 -4.32 2.16
C ASP A 668 23.21 -5.76 1.63
N PRO A 669 22.45 -6.09 0.57
CA PRO A 669 22.34 -7.46 0.10
C PRO A 669 23.67 -8.04 -0.40
N PHE A 670 24.55 -7.20 -0.96
CA PHE A 670 25.89 -7.59 -1.40
C PHE A 670 26.81 -7.92 -0.22
N ILE A 671 26.89 -7.02 0.78
CA ILE A 671 27.74 -7.21 1.96
C ILE A 671 27.25 -8.41 2.78
N ILE A 672 25.95 -8.48 3.07
CA ILE A 672 25.37 -9.57 3.88
C ILE A 672 25.60 -10.91 3.17
N SER A 673 25.17 -11.04 1.92
CA SER A 673 25.28 -12.31 1.19
C SER A 673 26.73 -12.70 0.93
N GLY A 674 27.60 -11.73 0.61
CA GLY A 674 29.03 -11.96 0.47
C GLY A 674 29.65 -12.55 1.73
N VAL A 675 29.28 -12.04 2.91
CA VAL A 675 29.73 -12.62 4.17
C VAL A 675 29.14 -14.02 4.38
N ARG A 676 27.82 -14.19 4.22
CA ARG A 676 27.14 -15.46 4.56
C ARG A 676 27.51 -16.61 3.62
N TYR A 677 27.86 -16.31 2.37
CA TYR A 677 28.35 -17.29 1.40
C TYR A 677 29.88 -17.39 1.31
N GLY A 678 30.63 -16.58 2.08
CA GLY A 678 32.10 -16.55 1.97
C GLY A 678 32.60 -16.06 0.62
N ASP A 679 31.86 -15.17 -0.03
CA ASP A 679 32.08 -14.70 -1.40
C ASP A 679 32.69 -13.28 -1.41
N PRO A 680 34.01 -13.15 -1.65
CA PRO A 680 34.71 -11.87 -1.59
C PRO A 680 34.32 -10.91 -2.74
N VAL A 681 33.78 -11.42 -3.85
CA VAL A 681 33.31 -10.58 -4.96
C VAL A 681 32.15 -9.71 -4.50
N LEU A 682 31.15 -10.33 -3.88
CA LEU A 682 29.95 -9.63 -3.42
C LEU A 682 30.27 -8.59 -2.33
N VAL A 683 31.14 -8.94 -1.37
CA VAL A 683 31.56 -7.97 -0.34
C VAL A 683 32.23 -6.76 -1.00
N LYS A 684 33.10 -6.98 -1.99
CA LYS A 684 33.80 -5.89 -2.68
C LYS A 684 32.87 -5.02 -3.52
N VAL A 685 31.88 -5.62 -4.20
CA VAL A 685 30.83 -4.86 -4.90
C VAL A 685 30.06 -3.98 -3.91
N GLY A 686 29.67 -4.54 -2.76
CA GLY A 686 28.97 -3.80 -1.71
C GLY A 686 29.79 -2.63 -1.15
N LEU A 687 31.09 -2.83 -0.90
CA LEU A 687 31.99 -1.75 -0.48
C LEU A 687 32.22 -0.72 -1.58
N LYS A 688 32.27 -1.13 -2.85
CA LYS A 688 32.42 -0.21 -3.98
C LYS A 688 31.20 0.71 -4.11
N LEU A 689 30.01 0.17 -3.93
CA LEU A 689 28.77 0.96 -3.91
C LEU A 689 28.82 2.05 -2.83
N LEU A 690 29.36 1.76 -1.64
CA LEU A 690 29.56 2.77 -0.59
C LEU A 690 30.50 3.90 -1.01
N GLU A 691 31.63 3.56 -1.64
CA GLU A 691 32.57 4.56 -2.18
C GLU A 691 31.93 5.47 -3.23
N LEU A 692 31.01 4.91 -4.03
CA LEU A 692 30.26 5.64 -5.05
C LEU A 692 29.09 6.47 -4.48
N GLY A 693 28.86 6.41 -3.16
CA GLY A 693 27.84 7.20 -2.47
C GLY A 693 26.54 6.45 -2.18
N ALA A 694 26.44 5.16 -2.49
CA ALA A 694 25.32 4.35 -2.00
C ALA A 694 25.36 4.30 -0.47
N ARG A 695 24.20 4.08 0.15
CA ARG A 695 24.06 4.07 1.60
C ARG A 695 23.40 2.77 2.04
N PRO A 696 23.90 2.13 3.12
CA PRO A 696 23.17 1.03 3.71
C PRO A 696 21.82 1.52 4.22
N THR A 697 20.82 0.67 4.18
CA THR A 697 19.46 0.97 4.68
C THR A 697 19.15 0.25 5.98
N SER A 698 20.05 -0.60 6.46
CA SER A 698 19.92 -1.34 7.71
C SER A 698 21.26 -1.50 8.43
N PRO A 699 21.27 -1.54 9.79
CA PRO A 699 22.49 -1.88 10.53
C PRO A 699 22.95 -3.32 10.29
N LEU A 700 22.10 -4.19 9.74
CA LEU A 700 22.41 -5.62 9.60
C LEU A 700 23.63 -5.87 8.70
N SER A 701 23.87 -5.03 7.68
CA SER A 701 25.07 -5.12 6.84
C SER A 701 26.35 -4.81 7.60
N THR A 702 26.31 -3.86 8.53
CA THR A 702 27.42 -3.57 9.46
C THR A 702 27.70 -4.78 10.36
N ILE A 703 26.66 -5.36 10.95
CA ILE A 703 26.80 -6.52 11.85
C ILE A 703 27.32 -7.74 11.08
N ALA A 704 26.82 -7.98 9.87
CA ALA A 704 27.30 -9.05 9.01
C ALA A 704 28.78 -8.87 8.67
N LEU A 705 29.20 -7.68 8.23
CA LEU A 705 30.61 -7.40 7.94
C LEU A 705 31.51 -7.62 9.17
N ALA A 706 31.06 -7.17 10.34
CA ALA A 706 31.77 -7.38 11.59
C ALA A 706 31.89 -8.85 11.99
N ASP A 707 30.99 -9.73 11.52
CA ASP A 707 31.04 -11.17 11.74
C ASP A 707 31.97 -11.89 10.73
N GLY A 708 32.30 -11.26 9.59
CA GLY A 708 32.98 -11.89 8.43
C GLY A 708 34.21 -11.16 7.90
N LEU A 709 34.93 -10.40 8.73
CA LEU A 709 36.06 -9.56 8.30
C LEU A 709 37.17 -10.31 7.56
N ASN A 710 37.38 -11.59 7.87
CA ASN A 710 38.40 -12.42 7.25
C ASN A 710 38.26 -12.49 5.70
N ILE A 711 37.06 -12.27 5.18
CA ILE A 711 36.78 -12.28 3.74
C ILE A 711 37.49 -11.12 3.01
N LEU A 712 37.71 -9.98 3.68
CA LEU A 712 38.39 -8.81 3.11
C LEU A 712 39.87 -9.07 2.80
N GLY A 713 40.47 -10.10 3.39
CA GLY A 713 41.86 -10.47 3.14
C GLY A 713 42.11 -11.16 1.80
N ASN A 714 41.06 -11.45 1.02
CA ASN A 714 41.15 -12.15 -0.27
C ASN A 714 41.20 -11.16 -1.44
N PRO A 715 42.35 -10.98 -2.12
CA PRO A 715 42.44 -10.06 -3.24
C PRO A 715 41.69 -10.64 -4.45
N ILE A 716 40.52 -10.09 -4.74
CA ILE A 716 39.76 -10.37 -5.97
C ILE A 716 39.30 -9.05 -6.58
N GLU A 717 39.38 -8.92 -7.90
CA GLU A 717 38.71 -7.84 -8.63
C GLU A 717 37.41 -8.40 -9.21
N PRO A 718 36.23 -7.83 -8.89
CA PRO A 718 34.97 -8.21 -9.53
C PRO A 718 35.10 -8.01 -11.04
N LYS A 719 34.70 -9.02 -11.81
CA LYS A 719 34.76 -8.97 -13.27
C LYS A 719 33.51 -9.55 -13.88
N HIS A 720 32.89 -8.83 -14.81
CA HIS A 720 31.76 -9.35 -15.58
C HIS A 720 32.21 -10.18 -16.78
N SER A 721 31.31 -11.05 -17.25
CA SER A 721 31.44 -11.65 -18.57
C SER A 721 31.13 -10.63 -19.66
N GLU A 722 31.79 -10.74 -20.82
CA GLU A 722 31.55 -9.84 -21.97
C GLU A 722 30.09 -9.89 -22.44
N VAL A 723 29.52 -11.09 -22.51
CA VAL A 723 28.09 -11.31 -22.77
C VAL A 723 27.49 -12.01 -21.56
N THR A 724 26.41 -11.46 -21.04
CA THR A 724 25.61 -12.06 -19.98
C THR A 724 24.18 -12.25 -20.46
N VAL A 725 23.65 -13.47 -20.30
CA VAL A 725 22.28 -13.83 -20.66
C VAL A 725 21.56 -14.29 -19.40
N LEU A 726 20.53 -13.55 -19.02
CA LEU A 726 19.62 -13.90 -17.92
C LEU A 726 18.29 -14.25 -18.59
N ASP A 727 18.16 -15.50 -19.04
CA ASP A 727 17.14 -15.91 -20.02
C ASP A 727 15.71 -15.99 -19.43
N ASP A 728 15.60 -16.34 -18.14
CA ASP A 728 14.28 -16.44 -17.50
C ASP A 728 13.66 -15.07 -17.29
N SER A 729 14.46 -14.09 -16.87
CA SER A 729 14.15 -12.65 -16.76
C SER A 729 14.29 -11.89 -18.09
N GLY A 730 14.78 -12.57 -19.13
CA GLY A 730 15.01 -12.06 -20.47
C GLY A 730 15.85 -10.79 -20.56
N ARG A 731 17.02 -10.77 -19.92
CA ARG A 731 18.02 -9.70 -20.08
C ARG A 731 19.19 -10.17 -20.94
N PHE A 732 19.54 -9.38 -21.95
CA PHE A 732 20.75 -9.59 -22.75
C PHE A 732 21.70 -8.42 -22.59
N ILE A 733 22.89 -8.70 -22.07
CA ILE A 733 23.85 -7.68 -21.68
C ILE A 733 25.16 -7.89 -22.42
N VAL A 734 25.69 -6.82 -23.01
CA VAL A 734 27.03 -6.78 -23.62
C VAL A 734 27.85 -5.68 -22.95
N ARG A 735 29.08 -6.01 -22.54
CA ARG A 735 30.00 -5.07 -21.89
C ARG A 735 31.38 -5.17 -22.53
N SER A 736 31.97 -4.03 -22.84
CA SER A 736 33.33 -4.01 -23.37
C SER A 736 34.38 -4.40 -22.32
N GLU A 737 34.20 -3.90 -21.08
CA GLU A 737 35.04 -4.11 -19.90
C GLU A 737 34.31 -3.57 -18.64
N ASP A 738 34.95 -3.63 -17.46
CA ASP A 738 34.42 -3.14 -16.18
C ASP A 738 34.86 -1.71 -15.81
N SER A 739 35.40 -0.96 -16.78
CA SER A 739 35.81 0.43 -16.63
C SER A 739 34.59 1.36 -16.58
N PRO A 740 34.59 2.46 -15.79
CA PRO A 740 33.50 3.44 -15.81
C PRO A 740 33.22 4.08 -17.17
N LYS A 741 34.14 3.98 -18.14
CA LYS A 741 33.97 4.47 -19.51
C LYS A 741 33.56 3.39 -20.52
N ALA A 742 33.39 2.15 -20.07
CA ALA A 742 33.06 1.02 -20.92
C ALA A 742 31.76 1.24 -21.69
N THR A 743 31.67 0.60 -22.85
CA THR A 743 30.42 0.49 -23.58
C THR A 743 29.59 -0.63 -22.96
N TYR A 744 28.35 -0.32 -22.62
CA TYR A 744 27.38 -1.22 -22.02
C TYR A 744 26.06 -1.15 -22.77
N PHE A 745 25.57 -2.30 -23.20
CA PHE A 745 24.28 -2.47 -23.84
C PHE A 745 23.45 -3.48 -23.05
N ILE A 746 22.19 -3.14 -22.81
CA ILE A 746 21.20 -4.05 -22.24
C ILE A 746 19.92 -4.00 -23.06
N LEU A 747 19.34 -5.16 -23.33
CA LEU A 747 18.04 -5.32 -24.00
C LEU A 747 17.09 -6.16 -23.15
N ASP A 748 15.84 -5.73 -23.09
CA ASP A 748 14.74 -6.46 -22.48
C ASP A 748 13.97 -7.32 -23.50
N TYR A 749 13.91 -8.62 -23.26
CA TYR A 749 13.00 -9.57 -23.94
C TYR A 749 12.25 -10.45 -22.93
N GLY A 750 12.24 -10.06 -21.66
CA GLY A 750 11.71 -10.84 -20.54
C GLY A 750 10.19 -11.00 -20.53
N PRO A 751 9.68 -11.68 -19.50
CA PRO A 751 8.26 -11.61 -19.14
C PRO A 751 7.77 -10.17 -19.02
N HIS A 752 6.45 -9.96 -19.05
CA HIS A 752 5.90 -8.60 -18.92
C HIS A 752 6.30 -7.93 -17.59
N GLY A 753 6.30 -8.67 -16.46
CA GLY A 753 6.60 -8.10 -15.13
C GLY A 753 5.35 -7.69 -14.32
N ALA A 754 4.17 -8.18 -14.71
CA ALA A 754 2.88 -7.92 -14.05
C ALA A 754 2.63 -6.41 -13.84
N TRP A 755 2.26 -5.98 -12.62
CA TRP A 755 1.88 -4.59 -12.33
C TRP A 755 3.00 -3.57 -12.62
N HIS A 756 4.25 -3.96 -12.37
CA HIS A 756 5.42 -3.11 -12.59
C HIS A 756 6.00 -3.24 -13.99
N GLY A 757 5.48 -4.18 -14.78
CA GLY A 757 5.82 -4.43 -16.16
C GLY A 757 5.37 -3.33 -17.11
N HIS A 758 6.21 -3.00 -18.09
CA HIS A 758 5.88 -2.05 -19.15
C HIS A 758 5.62 -2.80 -20.48
N PRO A 759 4.83 -2.22 -21.40
CA PRO A 759 4.64 -2.73 -22.76
C PRO A 759 5.82 -2.29 -23.66
N ASP A 760 7.02 -2.68 -23.28
CA ASP A 760 8.31 -2.14 -23.76
C ASP A 760 9.20 -3.19 -24.42
N LYS A 761 8.63 -4.32 -24.84
CA LYS A 761 9.45 -5.48 -25.20
C LYS A 761 10.34 -5.17 -26.39
N LEU A 762 11.55 -5.71 -26.30
CA LEU A 762 12.69 -5.46 -27.16
C LEU A 762 13.32 -4.06 -27.00
N SER A 763 12.90 -3.23 -26.03
CA SER A 763 13.59 -1.99 -25.66
C SER A 763 15.02 -2.25 -25.18
N PHE A 764 15.87 -1.23 -25.25
CA PHE A 764 17.27 -1.32 -24.87
C PHE A 764 17.80 0.00 -24.32
N GLU A 765 18.89 -0.08 -23.56
CA GLU A 765 19.74 1.06 -23.20
C GLU A 765 21.16 0.87 -23.74
N LEU A 766 21.83 1.99 -24.03
CA LEU A 766 23.24 2.01 -24.43
C LEU A 766 23.98 3.12 -23.68
N HIS A 767 25.01 2.72 -22.95
CA HIS A 767 25.91 3.60 -22.20
C HIS A 767 27.30 3.49 -22.80
N SER A 768 28.02 4.61 -22.91
CA SER A 768 29.39 4.61 -23.39
C SER A 768 30.10 5.88 -22.94
N ASN A 769 31.43 5.86 -22.84
CA ASN A 769 32.24 7.02 -22.45
C ASN A 769 31.86 7.62 -21.07
N GLY A 770 31.24 6.83 -20.20
CA GLY A 770 30.82 7.25 -18.86
C GLY A 770 29.47 7.96 -18.79
N GLU A 771 28.69 7.93 -19.87
CA GLU A 771 27.36 8.53 -19.92
C GLU A 771 26.31 7.59 -20.55
N PRO A 772 25.04 7.67 -20.12
CA PRO A 772 23.93 7.04 -20.82
C PRO A 772 23.67 7.79 -22.12
N LEU A 773 23.73 7.11 -23.26
CA LEU A 773 23.51 7.72 -24.58
C LEU A 773 22.08 7.45 -25.06
N ILE A 774 21.68 6.17 -25.05
CA ILE A 774 20.32 5.72 -25.35
C ILE A 774 19.69 5.25 -24.05
N VAL A 775 18.52 5.80 -23.74
CA VAL A 775 17.88 5.70 -22.43
C VAL A 775 16.46 5.21 -22.56
N ASP A 776 16.02 4.38 -21.61
CA ASP A 776 14.60 4.11 -21.44
C ASP A 776 13.93 5.24 -20.62
N ALA A 777 12.61 5.34 -20.69
CA ALA A 777 11.82 6.31 -19.93
C ALA A 777 11.84 5.99 -18.43
N GLY A 778 11.91 4.70 -18.07
CA GLY A 778 11.83 4.24 -16.68
C GLY A 778 10.55 4.70 -16.01
N SER A 779 10.60 5.02 -14.71
CA SER A 779 9.42 5.50 -13.97
C SER A 779 9.64 6.85 -13.30
N GLY A 780 8.68 7.76 -13.52
CA GLY A 780 8.52 9.00 -12.78
C GLY A 780 7.64 8.86 -11.53
N GLY A 781 7.47 7.67 -10.96
CA GLY A 781 6.68 7.43 -9.75
C GLY A 781 5.16 7.55 -9.91
N TYR A 782 4.40 6.73 -9.18
CA TYR A 782 2.94 6.56 -9.38
C TYR A 782 2.10 7.82 -9.18
N TYR A 783 2.60 8.80 -8.41
CA TYR A 783 1.93 10.08 -8.17
C TYR A 783 2.20 11.11 -9.26
N SER A 784 3.09 10.82 -10.21
CA SER A 784 3.31 11.67 -11.37
C SER A 784 2.34 11.30 -12.49
N GLU A 785 1.67 12.29 -13.07
CA GLU A 785 0.87 12.12 -14.28
C GLU A 785 1.69 11.49 -15.43
N LEU A 786 2.98 11.83 -15.52
CA LEU A 786 3.88 11.30 -16.54
C LEU A 786 4.04 9.78 -16.43
N HIS A 787 3.91 9.19 -15.25
CA HIS A 787 4.00 7.74 -15.09
C HIS A 787 2.95 7.02 -15.97
N TRP A 788 1.72 7.53 -15.96
CA TRP A 788 0.60 6.94 -16.68
C TRP A 788 0.51 7.42 -18.13
N THR A 789 0.83 8.69 -18.40
CA THR A 789 0.65 9.31 -19.72
C THR A 789 1.86 9.21 -20.63
N TRP A 790 3.03 8.88 -20.09
CA TRP A 790 4.28 8.79 -20.84
C TRP A 790 5.07 7.51 -20.53
N HIS A 791 5.52 7.32 -19.30
CA HIS A 791 6.46 6.26 -18.93
C HIS A 791 5.97 4.85 -19.27
N ARG A 792 4.69 4.53 -19.04
CA ARG A 792 4.12 3.21 -19.38
C ARG A 792 3.68 3.06 -20.84
N ARG A 793 3.92 4.06 -21.70
CA ARG A 793 3.47 4.04 -23.10
C ARG A 793 4.54 3.45 -23.99
N SER A 794 4.20 2.55 -24.91
CA SER A 794 5.21 1.89 -25.79
C SER A 794 6.04 2.87 -26.62
N ILE A 795 5.48 4.03 -26.96
CA ILE A 795 6.16 5.14 -27.65
C ILE A 795 7.35 5.71 -26.85
N ALA A 796 7.32 5.61 -25.52
CA ALA A 796 8.35 6.12 -24.64
C ALA A 796 9.59 5.21 -24.54
N HIS A 797 9.57 4.05 -25.20
CA HIS A 797 10.65 3.06 -25.15
C HIS A 797 11.37 2.93 -26.50
N ASN A 798 12.58 2.37 -26.48
CA ASN A 798 13.44 2.20 -27.65
C ASN A 798 13.03 0.98 -28.49
N THR A 799 11.77 0.92 -28.91
CA THR A 799 11.16 -0.22 -29.63
C THR A 799 10.33 0.25 -30.84
N VAL A 800 9.72 -0.69 -31.56
CA VAL A 800 8.81 -0.37 -32.67
C VAL A 800 7.36 -0.34 -32.18
N THR A 801 6.62 0.69 -32.54
CA THR A 801 5.19 0.82 -32.21
C THR A 801 4.28 0.80 -33.42
N LEU A 802 3.04 0.33 -33.24
CA LEU A 802 1.95 0.47 -34.20
C LEU A 802 1.23 1.80 -33.92
N ARG A 803 1.55 2.85 -34.68
CA ARG A 803 1.11 4.23 -34.39
C ARG A 803 1.46 4.62 -32.94
N ASP A 804 0.45 5.04 -32.18
CA ASP A 804 0.54 5.45 -30.77
C ASP A 804 -0.07 4.38 -29.83
N GLU A 805 -0.29 3.16 -30.32
CA GLU A 805 -0.81 2.03 -29.54
C GLU A 805 0.29 1.37 -28.70
N ASP A 806 -0.10 0.94 -27.50
CA ASP A 806 0.78 0.16 -26.64
C ASP A 806 0.81 -1.31 -27.08
N GLN A 807 1.98 -1.94 -26.92
CA GLN A 807 2.13 -3.37 -27.09
C GLN A 807 1.21 -4.13 -26.12
N VAL A 808 0.83 -5.34 -26.50
CA VAL A 808 0.14 -6.25 -25.58
C VAL A 808 1.11 -6.79 -24.53
N GLU A 809 0.60 -7.20 -23.37
CA GLU A 809 1.40 -7.94 -22.40
C GLU A 809 1.98 -9.20 -23.05
N THR A 810 3.30 -9.26 -23.20
CA THR A 810 3.98 -10.31 -23.94
C THR A 810 5.33 -10.65 -23.33
N ARG A 811 5.91 -11.77 -23.78
CA ARG A 811 7.27 -12.20 -23.46
C ARG A 811 8.04 -12.39 -24.76
N GLY A 812 9.25 -11.87 -24.79
CA GLY A 812 10.17 -12.13 -25.89
C GLY A 812 10.96 -13.44 -25.73
N ARG A 813 11.77 -13.74 -26.74
CA ARG A 813 12.71 -14.86 -26.72
C ARG A 813 14.01 -14.49 -27.41
N LEU A 814 15.13 -14.91 -26.83
CA LEU A 814 16.42 -14.93 -27.50
C LEU A 814 16.46 -16.11 -28.49
N ILE A 815 16.57 -15.80 -29.78
CA ILE A 815 16.64 -16.81 -30.85
C ILE A 815 18.04 -17.40 -30.95
N ARG A 816 19.07 -16.53 -30.97
CA ARG A 816 20.49 -16.90 -31.00
C ARG A 816 21.37 -15.71 -30.67
N TYR A 817 22.57 -15.98 -30.19
CA TYR A 817 23.67 -15.01 -30.15
C TYR A 817 25.02 -15.69 -30.39
N TRP A 818 26.01 -14.93 -30.83
CA TRP A 818 27.41 -15.37 -30.92
C TRP A 818 28.36 -14.17 -30.85
N VAL A 819 29.63 -14.47 -30.55
CA VAL A 819 30.73 -13.50 -30.52
C VAL A 819 31.74 -13.88 -31.60
N GLU A 820 32.13 -12.92 -32.42
CA GLU A 820 33.14 -13.08 -33.48
C GLU A 820 34.20 -11.98 -33.35
N GLY A 821 35.38 -12.34 -32.83
CA GLY A 821 36.40 -11.35 -32.48
C GLY A 821 35.90 -10.38 -31.42
N SER A 822 35.80 -9.10 -31.76
CA SER A 822 35.23 -8.05 -30.90
C SER A 822 33.78 -7.71 -31.24
N ASN A 823 33.14 -8.46 -32.14
CA ASN A 823 31.76 -8.24 -32.55
C ASN A 823 30.81 -9.18 -31.80
N VAL A 824 29.65 -8.66 -31.42
CA VAL A 824 28.57 -9.45 -30.80
C VAL A 824 27.32 -9.36 -31.67
N TYR A 825 26.68 -10.50 -31.89
CA TYR A 825 25.49 -10.63 -32.72
C TYR A 825 24.40 -11.33 -31.92
N ALA A 826 23.18 -10.79 -31.92
CA ALA A 826 22.04 -11.38 -31.23
C ALA A 826 20.72 -11.14 -31.98
N SER A 827 19.77 -12.07 -31.85
CA SER A 827 18.45 -12.00 -32.48
C SER A 827 17.37 -12.36 -31.47
N PHE A 828 16.33 -11.54 -31.42
CA PHE A 828 15.21 -11.63 -30.49
C PHE A 828 13.89 -11.59 -31.23
N GLU A 829 12.84 -12.14 -30.63
CA GLU A 829 11.48 -12.10 -31.18
C GLU A 829 10.45 -11.92 -30.07
N ALA A 830 9.41 -11.13 -30.33
CA ALA A 830 8.22 -11.00 -29.50
C ALA A 830 6.97 -10.80 -30.36
N ASP A 831 5.81 -11.25 -29.88
CA ASP A 831 4.51 -10.92 -30.47
C ASP A 831 3.97 -9.66 -29.78
N THR A 832 4.20 -8.49 -30.38
CA THR A 832 4.03 -7.17 -29.73
C THR A 832 2.64 -6.58 -29.90
N TYR A 833 1.91 -6.94 -30.95
CA TYR A 833 0.52 -6.55 -31.17
C TYR A 833 -0.30 -7.75 -31.68
N PRO A 834 -1.64 -7.72 -31.62
CA PRO A 834 -2.45 -8.81 -32.15
C PRO A 834 -2.12 -9.13 -33.62
N GLY A 835 -1.55 -10.32 -33.85
CA GLY A 835 -1.14 -10.75 -35.19
C GLY A 835 0.15 -10.11 -35.73
N VAL A 836 0.88 -9.36 -34.90
CA VAL A 836 2.15 -8.73 -35.27
C VAL A 836 3.31 -9.44 -34.60
N ARG A 837 4.18 -10.04 -35.41
CA ARG A 837 5.44 -10.61 -34.95
C ARG A 837 6.56 -9.61 -35.19
N HIS A 838 7.31 -9.30 -34.15
CA HIS A 838 8.44 -8.37 -34.18
C HIS A 838 9.74 -9.12 -33.87
N ARG A 839 10.67 -9.12 -34.83
CA ARG A 839 12.04 -9.60 -34.65
C ARG A 839 13.01 -8.45 -34.57
N ARG A 840 13.93 -8.48 -33.60
CA ARG A 840 15.02 -7.52 -33.44
C ARG A 840 16.37 -8.23 -33.53
N GLY A 841 17.19 -7.81 -34.49
CA GLY A 841 18.60 -8.15 -34.60
C GLY A 841 19.47 -7.03 -34.05
N VAL A 842 20.50 -7.40 -33.29
CA VAL A 842 21.49 -6.47 -32.73
C VAL A 842 22.88 -6.93 -33.17
N ALA A 843 23.67 -6.02 -33.73
CA ALA A 843 25.10 -6.22 -33.96
C ALA A 843 25.91 -5.11 -33.26
N GLY A 844 26.69 -5.49 -32.25
CA GLY A 844 27.69 -4.63 -31.60
C GLY A 844 29.04 -4.82 -32.29
N LEU A 845 29.44 -3.88 -33.15
CA LEU A 845 30.67 -3.94 -33.95
C LEU A 845 31.82 -3.23 -33.24
N GLY A 846 32.97 -3.91 -33.15
CA GLY A 846 34.16 -3.41 -32.46
C GLY A 846 33.95 -3.14 -30.97
N LYS A 847 32.85 -3.61 -30.39
CA LYS A 847 32.31 -3.26 -29.05
C LYS A 847 31.81 -1.80 -28.91
N PHE A 848 31.75 -1.02 -29.99
CA PHE A 848 31.39 0.40 -29.94
C PHE A 848 30.11 0.73 -30.71
N ILE A 849 29.99 0.29 -31.97
CA ILE A 849 28.86 0.66 -32.84
C ILE A 849 27.75 -0.37 -32.70
N TYR A 850 26.53 0.07 -32.42
CA TYR A 850 25.36 -0.81 -32.33
C TYR A 850 24.44 -0.62 -33.53
N VAL A 851 24.24 -1.69 -34.29
CA VAL A 851 23.28 -1.77 -35.39
C VAL A 851 22.02 -2.48 -34.89
N ILE A 852 20.88 -1.79 -34.98
CA ILE A 852 19.58 -2.31 -34.57
C ILE A 852 18.75 -2.53 -35.83
N LEU A 853 18.29 -3.76 -36.02
CA LEU A 853 17.51 -4.20 -37.18
C LEU A 853 16.19 -4.78 -36.70
N ASP A 854 15.08 -4.25 -37.18
CA ASP A 854 13.75 -4.69 -36.85
C ASP A 854 13.05 -5.24 -38.09
N GLU A 855 12.49 -6.44 -38.00
CA GLU A 855 11.57 -6.99 -38.98
C GLU A 855 10.21 -7.18 -38.31
N VAL A 856 9.21 -6.45 -38.79
CA VAL A 856 7.84 -6.49 -38.28
C VAL A 856 6.97 -7.14 -39.34
N ASN A 857 6.30 -8.23 -38.99
CA ASN A 857 5.30 -8.87 -39.82
C ASN A 857 3.91 -8.47 -39.32
N GLY A 858 3.29 -7.48 -39.95
CA GLY A 858 2.01 -6.90 -39.56
C GLY A 858 1.53 -5.85 -40.56
N VAL A 859 0.24 -5.51 -40.51
CA VAL A 859 -0.37 -4.47 -41.36
C VAL A 859 -0.61 -3.21 -40.56
N GLY A 860 -0.18 -2.06 -41.07
CA GLY A 860 -0.37 -0.76 -40.42
C GLY A 860 0.82 0.17 -40.55
N ARG A 861 0.75 1.31 -39.86
CA ARG A 861 1.83 2.31 -39.83
C ARG A 861 2.69 2.08 -38.61
N PHE A 862 3.93 1.66 -38.82
CA PHE A 862 4.88 1.38 -37.75
C PHE A 862 5.84 2.55 -37.55
N ARG A 863 6.22 2.78 -36.29
CA ARG A 863 7.15 3.82 -35.87
C ARG A 863 8.36 3.19 -35.20
N TRP A 864 9.56 3.56 -35.64
CA TRP A 864 10.80 3.16 -35.00
C TRP A 864 11.26 4.27 -34.04
N ASN A 865 11.25 4.00 -32.74
CA ASN A 865 11.46 4.99 -31.68
C ASN A 865 12.87 4.91 -31.11
N ILE A 866 13.48 6.06 -30.84
CA ILE A 866 14.72 6.15 -30.06
C ILE A 866 14.76 7.39 -29.16
N HIS A 867 15.14 7.19 -27.90
CA HIS A 867 15.24 8.20 -26.86
C HIS A 867 16.69 8.40 -26.47
N CYS A 868 17.16 9.62 -26.66
CA CYS A 868 18.58 9.97 -26.68
C CYS A 868 18.87 11.04 -25.62
N MET A 869 19.98 10.91 -24.91
CA MET A 869 20.46 11.95 -24.00
C MET A 869 21.19 13.07 -24.74
N GLY A 870 21.07 14.30 -24.24
CA GLY A 870 21.70 15.47 -24.87
C GLY A 870 20.84 16.12 -25.95
N ASN A 871 21.40 17.11 -26.63
CA ASN A 871 20.71 17.92 -27.64
C ASN A 871 21.27 17.65 -29.03
N VAL A 872 20.43 17.74 -30.07
CA VAL A 872 20.89 17.67 -31.47
C VAL A 872 21.73 18.90 -31.79
N VAL A 873 23.00 18.68 -32.18
CA VAL A 873 23.95 19.75 -32.57
C VAL A 873 24.21 19.79 -34.07
N SER A 874 23.95 18.69 -34.78
CA SER A 874 24.02 18.63 -36.24
C SER A 874 23.05 17.57 -36.74
N MET A 875 22.42 17.81 -37.89
CA MET A 875 21.51 16.85 -38.50
C MET A 875 21.69 16.85 -40.01
N GLY A 876 21.81 15.66 -40.59
CA GLY A 876 21.82 15.43 -42.02
C GLY A 876 20.60 14.64 -42.46
N ARG A 877 20.57 14.25 -43.74
CA ARG A 877 19.46 13.46 -44.31
C ARG A 877 19.31 12.07 -43.69
N ASN A 878 20.36 11.51 -43.11
CA ASN A 878 20.40 10.14 -42.62
C ASN A 878 21.01 10.02 -41.22
N TYR A 879 21.27 11.13 -40.53
CA TYR A 879 21.91 11.08 -39.23
C TYR A 879 21.58 12.31 -38.39
N ALA A 880 21.68 12.13 -37.08
CA ALA A 880 21.70 13.20 -36.09
C ALA A 880 22.94 13.04 -35.20
N VAL A 881 23.68 14.13 -34.99
CA VAL A 881 24.74 14.20 -33.98
C VAL A 881 24.14 14.85 -32.74
N LEU A 882 24.24 14.15 -31.62
CA LEU A 882 23.81 14.64 -30.32
C LEU A 882 25.02 14.97 -29.46
N SER A 883 24.86 15.96 -28.59
CA SER A 883 25.86 16.38 -27.61
C SER A 883 25.26 16.33 -26.21
N THR A 884 25.88 15.53 -25.35
CA THR A 884 25.67 15.53 -23.89
C THR A 884 26.62 16.56 -23.25
N SER A 885 26.79 16.52 -21.94
CA SER A 885 27.77 17.33 -21.23
C SER A 885 29.23 17.04 -21.61
N SER A 886 29.55 15.81 -22.02
CA SER A 886 30.94 15.40 -22.25
C SER A 886 31.18 14.53 -23.49
N THR A 887 30.14 14.12 -24.20
CA THR A 887 30.22 13.22 -25.36
C THR A 887 29.40 13.75 -26.53
N GLU A 888 29.98 13.77 -27.73
CA GLU A 888 29.20 13.86 -28.97
C GLU A 888 29.09 12.47 -29.59
N TYR A 889 27.88 12.08 -30.01
CA TYR A 889 27.62 10.78 -30.60
C TYR A 889 26.64 10.89 -31.77
N THR A 890 26.62 9.87 -32.63
CA THR A 890 25.90 9.90 -33.90
C THR A 890 24.86 8.78 -33.96
N VAL A 891 23.62 9.13 -34.28
CA VAL A 891 22.55 8.17 -34.59
C VAL A 891 22.23 8.26 -36.07
N VAL A 892 22.19 7.11 -36.76
CA VAL A 892 21.99 6.99 -38.20
C VAL A 892 20.66 6.31 -38.48
N PHE A 893 19.98 6.80 -39.52
CA PHE A 893 18.62 6.44 -39.92
C PHE A 893 18.53 6.23 -41.44
N PRO A 894 17.52 5.49 -41.95
CA PRO A 894 17.27 5.36 -43.39
C PRO A 894 16.83 6.67 -44.07
N ARG A 895 16.35 7.64 -43.28
CA ARG A 895 15.84 8.94 -43.73
C ARG A 895 15.97 9.97 -42.61
N THR A 896 15.60 11.22 -42.89
CA THR A 896 15.60 12.27 -41.87
C THR A 896 14.59 11.89 -40.79
N PRO A 897 14.99 11.77 -39.51
CA PRO A 897 14.05 11.48 -38.44
C PRO A 897 13.21 12.72 -38.10
N GLU A 898 12.02 12.49 -37.57
CA GLU A 898 11.30 13.50 -36.80
C GLU A 898 12.00 13.66 -35.45
N VAL A 899 12.12 14.89 -34.98
CA VAL A 899 12.79 15.21 -33.71
C VAL A 899 11.83 15.97 -32.81
N THR A 900 11.61 15.44 -31.62
CA THR A 900 10.84 16.06 -30.55
C THR A 900 11.51 15.76 -29.21
N TYR A 901 10.77 15.82 -28.11
CA TYR A 901 11.27 15.48 -26.79
C TYR A 901 10.41 14.44 -26.08
N GLY A 902 11.06 13.70 -25.20
CA GLY A 902 10.45 12.80 -24.24
C GLY A 902 10.91 13.09 -22.83
N TRP A 903 10.59 12.18 -21.92
CA TRP A 903 10.93 12.25 -20.51
C TRP A 903 11.51 10.92 -20.02
N ARG A 904 12.53 11.04 -19.17
CA ARG A 904 13.06 9.97 -18.32
C ARG A 904 12.84 10.38 -16.87
N GLY A 905 12.19 9.51 -16.10
CA GLY A 905 11.79 9.82 -14.73
C GLY A 905 11.00 11.13 -14.62
N HIS A 906 11.15 11.82 -13.48
CA HIS A 906 10.30 13.00 -13.19
C HIS A 906 10.61 14.26 -14.03
N HIS A 907 11.83 14.44 -14.52
CA HIS A 907 12.30 15.76 -14.99
C HIS A 907 13.40 15.73 -16.05
N ILE A 908 13.95 14.56 -16.40
CA ILE A 908 15.04 14.51 -17.37
C ILE A 908 14.42 14.51 -18.76
N LYS A 909 14.56 15.63 -19.46
CA LYS A 909 14.14 15.76 -20.86
C LYS A 909 15.07 14.94 -21.75
N THR A 910 14.50 14.07 -22.58
CA THR A 910 15.23 13.29 -23.60
C THR A 910 14.97 13.88 -24.98
N THR A 911 15.93 13.74 -25.90
CA THR A 911 15.71 13.96 -27.32
C THR A 911 15.05 12.71 -27.88
N TYR A 912 13.78 12.83 -28.27
CA TYR A 912 13.02 11.72 -28.84
C TYR A 912 13.02 11.85 -30.36
N MET A 913 13.52 10.82 -31.05
CA MET A 913 13.58 10.76 -32.50
C MET A 913 12.86 9.54 -33.03
N TYR A 914 12.21 9.67 -34.18
CA TYR A 914 11.55 8.53 -34.83
C TYR A 914 11.41 8.71 -36.35
N TYR A 915 11.09 7.62 -37.03
CA TYR A 915 10.54 7.65 -38.38
C TYR A 915 9.47 6.57 -38.53
N GLU A 916 8.61 6.73 -39.53
CA GLU A 916 7.45 5.87 -39.74
C GLU A 916 7.40 5.31 -41.16
N GLU A 917 6.88 4.09 -41.27
CA GLU A 917 6.65 3.41 -42.54
C GLU A 917 5.34 2.59 -42.49
N ASP A 918 4.63 2.55 -43.62
CA ASP A 918 3.43 1.72 -43.78
C ASP A 918 3.84 0.29 -44.21
N SER A 919 3.20 -0.70 -43.58
CA SER A 919 3.37 -2.12 -43.89
C SER A 919 2.05 -2.76 -44.32
N ASN A 920 2.13 -3.64 -45.32
CA ASN A 920 1.06 -4.57 -45.71
C ASN A 920 1.46 -6.04 -45.48
N GLY A 921 2.44 -6.29 -44.61
CA GLY A 921 3.03 -7.61 -44.38
C GLY A 921 4.37 -7.48 -43.65
N VAL A 922 5.47 -7.83 -44.31
CA VAL A 922 6.82 -7.74 -43.73
C VAL A 922 7.43 -6.36 -44.01
N LEU A 923 7.78 -5.65 -42.94
CA LEU A 923 8.46 -4.35 -42.95
C LEU A 923 9.82 -4.47 -42.26
N ARG A 924 10.82 -3.77 -42.78
CA ARG A 924 12.18 -3.72 -42.22
C ARG A 924 12.51 -2.30 -41.81
N MET A 925 12.95 -2.13 -40.58
CA MET A 925 13.30 -0.83 -39.99
C MET A 925 14.67 -0.97 -39.32
N TRP A 926 15.52 0.05 -39.40
CA TRP A 926 16.84 0.01 -38.79
C TRP A 926 17.30 1.36 -38.24
N GLY A 927 18.29 1.30 -37.35
CA GLY A 927 19.08 2.43 -36.89
C GLY A 927 20.50 1.99 -36.51
N VAL A 928 21.45 2.91 -36.54
CA VAL A 928 22.83 2.66 -36.09
C VAL A 928 23.24 3.71 -35.06
N VAL A 929 23.80 3.30 -33.94
CA VAL A 929 24.31 4.21 -32.90
C VAL A 929 25.83 4.07 -32.84
N ALA A 930 26.53 5.17 -33.14
CA ALA A 930 27.97 5.32 -32.95
C ALA A 930 28.22 6.22 -31.74
N PRO A 931 28.90 5.77 -30.67
CA PRO A 931 29.09 6.52 -29.42
C PRO A 931 30.12 7.66 -29.52
N PHE A 932 30.32 8.17 -30.74
CA PHE A 932 31.25 9.24 -31.09
C PHE A 932 30.70 10.04 -32.28
N ARG A 933 31.17 11.28 -32.44
CA ARG A 933 30.89 12.07 -33.65
C ARG A 933 31.52 11.37 -34.85
N ALA A 934 30.73 11.06 -35.87
CA ALA A 934 31.18 10.35 -37.05
C ALA A 934 30.71 11.01 -38.34
N ASP A 935 31.52 10.90 -39.39
CA ASP A 935 31.07 11.20 -40.75
C ASP A 935 30.30 9.98 -41.30
N VAL A 936 29.09 10.25 -41.80
CA VAL A 936 28.14 9.21 -42.21
C VAL A 936 27.83 9.32 -43.69
N LYS A 937 27.96 8.20 -44.42
CA LYS A 937 27.51 8.07 -45.81
C LYS A 937 26.66 6.82 -45.98
N VAL A 938 25.38 7.02 -46.29
CA VAL A 938 24.41 5.96 -46.58
C VAL A 938 24.22 5.85 -48.10
N SER A 939 24.36 4.63 -48.64
CA SER A 939 24.20 4.35 -50.07
C SER A 939 23.52 3.00 -50.27
N GLY A 940 22.19 3.01 -50.44
CA GLY A 940 21.40 1.78 -50.42
C GLY A 940 21.47 1.13 -49.05
N ASP A 941 21.82 -0.16 -49.01
CA ASP A 941 21.98 -0.94 -47.77
C ASP A 941 23.36 -0.81 -47.11
N ILE A 942 24.26 0.00 -47.68
CA ILE A 942 25.60 0.22 -47.13
C ILE A 942 25.64 1.51 -46.31
N VAL A 943 26.00 1.38 -45.03
CA VAL A 943 26.25 2.50 -44.12
C VAL A 943 27.75 2.59 -43.82
N ASN A 944 28.39 3.67 -44.26
CA ASN A 944 29.79 3.93 -43.93
C ASN A 944 29.88 4.95 -42.79
N ILE A 945 30.58 4.57 -41.72
CA ILE A 945 30.80 5.39 -40.52
C ILE A 945 32.31 5.59 -40.36
N THR A 946 32.75 6.85 -40.38
CA THR A 946 34.17 7.23 -40.25
C THR A 946 34.36 7.93 -38.92
N GLY A 947 35.07 7.30 -37.99
CA GLY A 947 35.32 7.80 -36.63
C GLY A 947 36.73 8.34 -36.38
N GLY A 948 37.48 8.61 -37.45
CA GLY A 948 38.88 9.04 -37.38
C GLY A 948 39.83 7.95 -36.88
N ASP A 949 41.06 8.33 -36.51
CA ASP A 949 42.12 7.40 -36.12
C ASP A 949 41.81 6.61 -34.82
N VAL A 950 40.90 7.11 -34.00
CA VAL A 950 40.57 6.53 -32.68
C VAL A 950 39.55 5.40 -32.79
N TYR A 951 38.48 5.61 -33.56
CA TYR A 951 37.39 4.63 -33.63
C TYR A 951 37.41 3.80 -34.91
N GLY A 952 38.16 4.23 -35.94
CA GLY A 952 38.29 3.52 -37.22
C GLY A 952 37.12 3.78 -38.18
N ASN A 953 37.14 3.04 -39.29
CA ASN A 953 36.14 3.14 -40.37
C ASN A 953 35.36 1.83 -40.47
N TYR A 954 34.03 1.93 -40.47
CA TYR A 954 33.13 0.79 -40.57
C TYR A 954 32.30 0.90 -41.84
N SER A 955 32.23 -0.20 -42.60
CA SER A 955 31.30 -0.35 -43.72
C SER A 955 30.32 -1.45 -43.36
N ILE A 956 29.07 -1.07 -43.12
CA ILE A 956 28.02 -1.93 -42.59
C ILE A 956 27.07 -2.28 -43.72
N ASP A 957 26.99 -3.57 -44.07
CA ASP A 957 26.03 -4.11 -45.03
C ASP A 957 24.77 -4.58 -44.29
N LEU A 958 23.71 -3.77 -44.35
CA LEU A 958 22.45 -4.04 -43.68
C LEU A 958 21.77 -5.29 -44.25
N SER A 959 21.82 -5.50 -45.57
CA SER A 959 21.21 -6.66 -46.23
C SER A 959 21.85 -7.97 -45.77
N MET A 960 23.18 -7.98 -45.64
CA MET A 960 23.92 -9.10 -45.06
C MET A 960 23.52 -9.32 -43.60
N LEU A 961 23.46 -8.27 -42.78
CA LEU A 961 23.09 -8.40 -41.36
C LEU A 961 21.63 -8.85 -41.17
N TYR A 962 20.68 -8.39 -41.98
CA TYR A 962 19.30 -8.93 -41.99
C TYR A 962 19.30 -10.43 -42.30
N SER A 963 20.12 -10.88 -43.25
CA SER A 963 20.22 -12.30 -43.56
C SER A 963 20.90 -13.12 -42.45
N LEU A 964 21.79 -12.50 -41.67
CA LEU A 964 22.52 -13.15 -40.57
C LEU A 964 21.74 -13.16 -39.26
N LEU A 965 20.93 -12.15 -38.99
CA LEU A 965 20.27 -11.96 -37.69
C LEU A 965 18.79 -12.31 -37.73
N ILE A 966 18.09 -12.02 -38.82
CA ILE A 966 16.62 -12.12 -38.90
C ILE A 966 16.15 -13.36 -39.67
N ARG A 967 16.88 -13.76 -40.72
CA ARG A 967 16.64 -14.99 -41.49
C ARG A 967 17.37 -16.18 -40.89
#